data_AF-A0A524H512-F1
#
_entry.id   AF-A0A524H512-F1
#
_cell.length_a   1.000
_cell.length_b   1.000
_cell.length_c   1.000
_cell.angle_alpha   90.00
_cell.angle_beta   90.00
_cell.angle_gamma   90.00
#
_symmetry.space_group_name_H-M   'P 1'
#
loop_
_entity.id
_entity.type
_entity.pdbx_description
1 polymer ?
#
loop_
_entity_poly.entity_id
_entity_poly.type
_entity_poly.pdbx_seq_one_letter_code
_entity_poly.pdbx_strand_id
1 'polypeptide(L)'
;SVVVRSFMAHHQGMSLLSLAYLLLNCPMQKRFESDPMFQSTMLLLQERIPRAVAYYRQVAEDKIMRKTSKHDKVPARIFTTPHTPVPRVQLLSNGRYHVMITNAGGGYSRWNEIALTRWREDSTRDNWGTFCYIRDVISGEFWSTAYQPTLKQPERYEAIFSDAKVEFRRRDNEINTHTEIAVSPEDDIELRRVRITNRSRRARQIELTSYAEVVLAIPAADALHPAFSNLFVQTEIIRDRQTILCTRRPRSKDEPSHWMFHLMALHGTESREVSYETDRLKFIGRGNTQANPQAMNWSANISETLSDTEGSVLDPIVAIRCGVKLEAGESVTIDIVSGIGDTRDKALGLAEKYHDRRLTDRVFDLAQTHSQVVLRQINATESDAQIYGRLAGFIIYSNSSLRVNPKIILRNSRGQSGLWGYAISGDLPIILLQIGDHANIELVRQLEQAHAYWRLKGMSVDLVIWNEDNAIYRQFLHDQIKEMITSGTEAKVIDKPGGIFVRPGDQISNEDRILIQTVARVIIKDTRGTLVEQINRRSLIEAVIPRFKPTRSQHAGIRKTKEIVPTDLIFKNGLGGFTTDGREYVITTKPGSVTPAPWVNVLANPHFGSVVSESGSASTWSENAHEFRITPWNNDPVSDVSGEAFYIRDEETGHFWSPTPLPCRSAKPYISRHGFGYSVFEHSEEGIRS
;
A
#
# COMPACT_ATOMS: atom_id res chain seq x y z
N SER A 1 -49.43 -19.98 -13.53
CA SER A 1 -48.26 -19.33 -12.89
C SER A 1 -47.34 -18.84 -13.99
N VAL A 2 -46.89 -17.59 -13.93
CA VAL A 2 -45.89 -17.04 -14.87
C VAL A 2 -44.53 -17.13 -14.19
N VAL A 3 -43.54 -17.75 -14.86
CA VAL A 3 -42.16 -17.76 -14.37
C VAL A 3 -41.58 -16.36 -14.55
N VAL A 4 -41.48 -15.61 -13.45
CA VAL A 4 -40.79 -14.32 -13.44
C VAL A 4 -39.30 -14.60 -13.27
N ARG A 5 -38.50 -14.32 -14.32
CA ARG A 5 -37.03 -14.35 -14.22
C ARG A 5 -36.58 -13.11 -13.46
N SER A 6 -35.98 -13.31 -12.28
CA SER A 6 -35.48 -12.23 -11.43
C SER A 6 -33.96 -12.24 -11.39
N PHE A 7 -33.35 -11.08 -11.64
CA PHE A 7 -31.93 -10.83 -11.37
C PHE A 7 -31.81 -10.23 -9.96
N MET A 8 -30.79 -10.62 -9.20
CA MET A 8 -30.59 -10.20 -7.80
C MET A 8 -31.68 -10.66 -6.82
N ALA A 9 -32.13 -11.91 -6.94
CA ALA A 9 -33.10 -12.53 -6.01
C ALA A 9 -32.70 -12.38 -4.53
N HIS A 10 -31.40 -12.37 -4.22
CA HIS A 10 -30.88 -12.10 -2.88
C HIS A 10 -31.25 -10.69 -2.36
N HIS A 11 -31.10 -9.65 -3.19
CA HIS A 11 -31.45 -8.27 -2.81
C HIS A 11 -32.96 -8.08 -2.66
N GLN A 12 -33.76 -8.76 -3.48
CA GLN A 12 -35.21 -8.80 -3.33
C GLN A 12 -35.61 -9.51 -2.03
N GLY A 13 -34.95 -10.62 -1.69
CA GLY A 13 -35.09 -11.29 -0.40
C GLY A 13 -34.77 -10.37 0.77
N MET A 14 -33.66 -9.62 0.70
CA MET A 14 -33.30 -8.63 1.72
C MET A 14 -34.32 -7.50 1.84
N SER A 15 -34.86 -7.03 0.71
CA SER A 15 -35.90 -5.99 0.70
C SER A 15 -37.21 -6.49 1.31
N LEU A 16 -37.61 -7.72 0.98
CA LEU A 16 -38.80 -8.37 1.56
C LEU A 16 -38.62 -8.64 3.06
N LEU A 17 -37.42 -9.02 3.50
CA LEU A 17 -37.10 -9.17 4.93
C LEU A 17 -37.14 -7.83 5.66
N SER A 18 -36.68 -6.74 5.03
CA SER A 18 -36.75 -5.38 5.59
C SER A 18 -38.18 -4.87 5.68
N LEU A 19 -39.02 -5.16 4.68
CA LEU A 19 -40.45 -4.88 4.71
C LEU A 19 -41.16 -5.72 5.79
N ALA A 20 -40.84 -7.01 5.89
CA ALA A 20 -41.37 -7.88 6.93
C ALA A 20 -40.94 -7.41 8.33
N TYR A 21 -39.71 -6.91 8.48
CA TYR A 21 -39.23 -6.30 9.72
C TYR A 21 -40.14 -5.13 10.14
N LEU A 22 -40.41 -4.19 9.24
CA LEU A 22 -41.23 -3.02 9.55
C LEU A 22 -42.71 -3.37 9.73
N LEU A 23 -43.29 -4.13 8.79
CA LEU A 23 -44.73 -4.39 8.72
C LEU A 23 -45.21 -5.45 9.71
N LEU A 24 -44.37 -6.43 10.05
CA LEU A 24 -44.71 -7.50 10.97
C LEU A 24 -44.10 -7.29 12.37
N ASN A 25 -43.65 -6.06 12.65
CA ASN A 25 -43.12 -5.65 13.94
C ASN A 25 -41.98 -6.56 14.42
N CYS A 26 -40.88 -6.58 13.67
CA CYS A 26 -39.60 -7.23 14.00
C CYS A 26 -39.72 -8.74 14.32
N PRO A 27 -40.34 -9.56 13.45
CA PRO A 27 -40.67 -10.95 13.79
C PRO A 27 -39.44 -11.84 14.02
N MET A 28 -38.32 -11.59 13.32
CA MET A 28 -37.10 -12.39 13.48
C MET A 28 -36.34 -12.00 14.74
N GLN A 29 -36.28 -10.72 15.07
CA GLN A 29 -35.71 -10.22 16.32
C GLN A 29 -36.50 -10.77 17.49
N LYS A 30 -37.84 -10.72 17.47
CA LYS A 30 -38.67 -11.33 18.51
C LYS A 30 -38.44 -12.83 18.69
N ARG A 31 -38.16 -13.57 17.62
CA ARG A 31 -37.79 -15.00 17.70
C ARG A 31 -36.42 -15.17 18.37
N PHE A 32 -35.45 -14.34 18.01
CA PHE A 32 -34.12 -14.35 18.62
C PHE A 32 -34.16 -13.91 20.10
N GLU A 33 -34.97 -12.90 20.41
CA GLU A 33 -35.24 -12.36 21.75
C GLU A 33 -36.05 -13.31 22.63
N SER A 34 -36.74 -14.30 22.05
CA SER A 34 -37.45 -15.34 22.79
C SER A 34 -36.55 -16.45 23.29
N ASP A 35 -35.29 -16.50 22.84
CA ASP A 35 -34.31 -17.48 23.29
C ASP A 35 -33.80 -17.14 24.72
N PRO A 36 -33.92 -18.06 25.70
CA PRO A 36 -33.51 -17.80 27.08
C PRO A 36 -32.01 -17.48 27.26
N MET A 37 -31.12 -18.07 26.45
CA MET A 37 -29.69 -17.74 26.49
C MET A 37 -29.46 -16.30 26.00
N PHE A 38 -30.17 -15.90 24.94
CA PHE A 38 -30.07 -14.53 24.43
C PHE A 38 -30.65 -13.49 25.40
N GLN A 39 -31.78 -13.78 26.06
CA GLN A 39 -32.36 -12.90 27.09
C GLN A 39 -31.40 -12.60 28.24
N SER A 40 -30.57 -13.57 28.64
CA SER A 40 -29.60 -13.39 29.72
C SER A 40 -28.50 -12.37 29.44
N THR A 41 -28.25 -12.07 28.15
CA THR A 41 -27.19 -11.15 27.69
C THR A 41 -27.72 -9.91 26.98
N MET A 42 -29.03 -9.84 26.73
CA MET A 42 -29.70 -8.76 25.99
C MET A 42 -29.42 -7.35 26.55
N LEU A 43 -29.34 -7.22 27.88
CA LEU A 43 -29.07 -5.94 28.54
C LEU A 43 -27.62 -5.45 28.33
N LEU A 44 -26.69 -6.35 28.00
CA LEU A 44 -25.29 -6.03 27.70
C LEU A 44 -25.11 -5.53 26.27
N LEU A 45 -26.09 -5.75 25.38
CA LEU A 45 -26.09 -5.31 23.98
C LEU A 45 -26.67 -3.90 23.80
N GLN A 46 -27.07 -3.23 24.89
CA GLN A 46 -27.53 -1.84 24.86
C GLN A 46 -26.35 -0.89 25.03
N GLU A 47 -25.79 -0.45 23.91
CA GLU A 47 -24.76 0.59 23.92
C GLU A 47 -25.40 1.99 24.11
N ARG A 48 -24.88 2.79 25.03
CA ARG A 48 -25.24 4.22 25.11
C ARG A 48 -24.60 4.96 23.95
N ILE A 49 -25.41 5.57 23.10
CA ILE A 49 -24.97 6.47 22.03
C ILE A 49 -24.11 7.59 22.66
N PRO A 50 -22.81 7.73 22.32
CA PRO A 50 -22.00 8.84 22.78
C PRO A 50 -22.53 10.13 22.18
N ARG A 51 -22.80 11.14 23.00
CA ARG A 51 -23.06 12.50 22.51
C ARG A 51 -21.77 13.06 21.92
N ALA A 52 -21.67 13.05 20.60
CA ALA A 52 -20.61 13.73 19.87
C ALA A 52 -20.75 15.24 20.10
N VAL A 53 -19.79 15.83 20.80
CA VAL A 53 -19.65 17.27 20.91
C VAL A 53 -18.55 17.69 19.95
N ALA A 54 -18.92 18.33 18.85
CA ALA A 54 -17.98 19.02 17.98
C ALA A 54 -17.48 20.29 18.68
N TYR A 55 -16.16 20.49 18.72
CA TYR A 55 -15.61 21.80 19.07
C TYR A 55 -14.48 22.23 18.14
N TYR A 56 -14.74 23.37 17.51
CA TYR A 56 -13.75 24.31 17.01
C TYR A 56 -12.88 24.82 18.17
N ARG A 57 -11.58 25.02 17.92
CA ARG A 57 -10.71 25.78 18.81
C ARG A 57 -9.99 26.87 18.00
N GLN A 58 -10.33 28.12 18.32
CA GLN A 58 -9.55 29.30 17.93
C GLN A 58 -8.19 29.25 18.64
N VAL A 59 -7.13 29.52 17.87
CA VAL A 59 -5.76 29.65 18.36
C VAL A 59 -5.57 31.10 18.83
N ALA A 60 -5.19 31.27 20.10
CA ALA A 60 -4.64 32.53 20.58
C ALA A 60 -3.16 32.59 20.17
N GLU A 61 -2.81 33.66 19.48
CA GLU A 61 -1.44 34.00 19.08
C GLU A 61 -0.60 34.30 20.32
N ASP A 62 0.51 33.58 20.51
CA ASP A 62 1.55 33.99 21.46
C ASP A 62 2.92 34.10 20.79
N LYS A 63 3.60 35.19 21.17
CA LYS A 63 4.75 35.80 20.50
C LYS A 63 6.01 34.94 20.55
N ILE A 64 6.61 34.74 19.37
CA ILE A 64 7.88 34.05 19.15
C ILE A 64 9.06 34.98 19.46
N MET A 65 9.83 34.68 20.51
CA MET A 65 11.19 35.20 20.67
C MET A 65 12.20 34.28 19.97
N ARG A 66 12.81 34.78 18.89
CA ARG A 66 13.91 34.14 18.16
C ARG A 66 15.19 34.12 19.00
N LYS A 67 15.70 32.92 19.31
CA LYS A 67 17.14 32.69 19.46
C LYS A 67 17.63 31.94 18.22
N THR A 68 18.42 32.61 17.41
CA THR A 68 19.16 32.02 16.28
C THR A 68 20.30 31.16 16.80
N SER A 69 20.17 29.83 16.71
CA SER A 69 21.28 28.90 16.85
C SER A 69 21.77 28.45 15.46
N LYS A 70 23.09 28.33 15.35
CA LYS A 70 23.86 27.99 14.15
C LYS A 70 23.37 26.70 13.47
N HIS A 71 23.48 26.65 12.14
CA HIS A 71 23.18 25.49 11.29
C HIS A 71 24.12 24.31 11.62
N ASP A 72 23.69 23.43 12.50
CA ASP A 72 24.15 22.04 12.49
C ASP A 72 23.50 21.32 11.29
N LYS A 73 24.28 20.47 10.61
CA LYS A 73 23.77 19.61 9.52
C LYS A 73 22.57 18.82 10.04
N VAL A 74 21.40 19.03 9.45
CA VAL A 74 20.17 18.33 9.81
C VAL A 74 20.44 16.81 9.72
N PRO A 75 20.25 16.04 10.81
CA PRO A 75 20.38 14.59 10.78
C PRO A 75 19.47 13.99 9.69
N ALA A 76 20.06 13.29 8.72
CA ALA A 76 19.33 12.62 7.65
C ALA A 76 19.74 11.15 7.54
N ARG A 77 18.78 10.27 7.23
CA ARG A 77 19.06 8.86 6.91
C ARG A 77 19.34 8.74 5.41
N ILE A 78 20.54 8.28 5.07
CA ILE A 78 20.98 8.13 3.67
C ILE A 78 21.09 6.64 3.34
N PHE A 79 20.49 6.24 2.23
CA PHE A 79 20.56 4.88 1.69
C PHE A 79 21.12 4.92 0.27
N THR A 80 22.25 4.27 0.04
CA THR A 80 22.91 4.22 -1.28
C THR A 80 22.43 3.05 -2.14
N THR A 81 21.38 2.35 -1.71
CA THR A 81 20.80 1.20 -2.40
C THR A 81 19.31 1.13 -2.14
N PRO A 82 18.49 0.75 -3.15
CA PRO A 82 17.08 0.44 -2.93
C PRO A 82 16.90 -0.92 -2.25
N HIS A 83 17.93 -1.78 -2.26
CA HIS A 83 17.88 -3.17 -1.78
C HIS A 83 18.13 -3.24 -0.28
N THR A 84 17.06 -3.11 0.50
CA THR A 84 17.08 -3.34 1.96
C THR A 84 16.28 -4.61 2.30
N PRO A 85 16.66 -5.38 3.34
CA PRO A 85 15.95 -6.62 3.70
C PRO A 85 14.45 -6.41 3.97
N VAL A 86 14.11 -5.25 4.52
CA VAL A 86 12.74 -4.76 4.66
C VAL A 86 12.74 -3.30 4.22
N PRO A 87 11.69 -2.78 3.56
CA PRO A 87 11.62 -1.38 3.16
C PRO A 87 11.86 -0.42 4.33
N ARG A 88 12.64 0.62 4.10
CA ARG A 88 12.89 1.69 5.07
C ARG A 88 11.93 2.83 4.79
N VAL A 89 11.16 3.24 5.80
CA VAL A 89 10.08 4.22 5.64
C VAL A 89 10.48 5.62 6.13
N GLN A 90 9.89 6.63 5.51
CA GLN A 90 9.79 8.01 6.00
C GLN A 90 8.32 8.42 5.99
N LEU A 91 7.89 9.13 7.03
CA LEU A 91 6.54 9.66 7.16
C LEU A 91 6.58 11.19 7.03
N LEU A 92 5.72 11.74 6.19
CA LEU A 92 5.54 13.18 5.97
C LEU A 92 4.08 13.54 6.24
N SER A 93 3.84 14.67 6.88
CA SER A 93 2.49 15.05 7.31
C SER A 93 2.39 16.54 7.62
N ASN A 94 1.23 17.13 7.34
CA ASN A 94 0.80 18.43 7.85
C ASN A 94 -0.25 18.32 8.96
N GLY A 95 -0.51 17.10 9.45
CA GLY A 95 -1.52 16.78 10.45
C GLY A 95 -2.83 16.23 9.89
N ARG A 96 -3.14 16.48 8.61
CA ARG A 96 -4.32 15.92 7.92
C ARG A 96 -3.95 15.12 6.68
N TYR A 97 -3.04 15.63 5.85
CA TYR A 97 -2.50 14.92 4.70
C TYR A 97 -1.25 14.15 5.15
N HIS A 98 -1.19 12.85 4.82
CA HIS A 98 -0.17 11.93 5.28
C HIS A 98 0.43 11.18 4.10
N VAL A 99 1.76 11.11 4.05
CA VAL A 99 2.51 10.39 3.03
C VAL A 99 3.51 9.47 3.70
N MET A 100 3.49 8.20 3.31
CA MET A 100 4.53 7.23 3.64
C MET A 100 5.32 6.94 2.37
N ILE A 101 6.64 7.04 2.43
CA ILE A 101 7.55 6.73 1.31
C ILE A 101 8.65 5.79 1.78
N THR A 102 8.99 4.81 0.94
CA THR A 102 10.08 3.87 1.19
C THR A 102 11.38 4.29 0.52
N ASN A 103 12.50 3.67 0.91
CA ASN A 103 13.82 3.95 0.32
C ASN A 103 13.93 3.53 -1.14
N ALA A 104 12.95 2.81 -1.69
CA ALA A 104 12.89 2.43 -3.10
C ALA A 104 11.84 3.23 -3.89
N GLY A 105 11.05 4.09 -3.22
CA GLY A 105 10.04 4.95 -3.85
C GLY A 105 8.61 4.40 -3.83
N GLY A 106 8.37 3.25 -3.20
CA GLY A 106 7.02 2.79 -2.85
C GLY A 106 6.42 3.64 -1.74
N GLY A 107 5.12 3.51 -1.47
CA GLY A 107 4.44 4.35 -0.50
C GLY A 107 2.92 4.45 -0.64
N TYR A 108 2.33 5.39 0.10
CA TYR A 108 0.93 5.77 -0.02
C TYR A 108 0.71 7.25 0.32
N SER A 109 -0.46 7.75 -0.05
CA SER A 109 -1.00 9.04 0.35
C SER A 109 -2.39 8.89 0.95
N ARG A 110 -2.63 9.53 2.09
CA ARG A 110 -3.89 9.52 2.83
C ARG A 110 -4.26 10.94 3.25
N TRP A 111 -5.56 11.18 3.40
CA TRP A 111 -6.09 12.38 4.01
C TRP A 111 -7.04 12.00 5.13
N ASN A 112 -6.66 12.36 6.35
CA ASN A 112 -7.21 11.79 7.58
C ASN A 112 -7.21 10.25 7.45
N GLU A 113 -8.38 9.62 7.61
CA GLU A 113 -8.53 8.17 7.47
C GLU A 113 -8.75 7.70 6.03
N ILE A 114 -8.94 8.60 5.06
CA ILE A 114 -9.25 8.25 3.67
C ILE A 114 -7.95 7.97 2.91
N ALA A 115 -7.84 6.80 2.29
CA ALA A 115 -6.78 6.53 1.31
C ALA A 115 -7.06 7.27 0.01
N LEU A 116 -6.08 8.06 -0.43
CA LEU A 116 -6.10 8.68 -1.76
C LEU A 116 -5.52 7.72 -2.78
N THR A 117 -4.40 7.07 -2.43
CA THR A 117 -3.74 6.08 -3.28
C THR A 117 -3.75 4.69 -2.66
N ARG A 118 -3.84 3.65 -3.50
CA ARG A 118 -3.85 2.25 -3.06
C ARG A 118 -2.50 1.81 -2.49
N TRP A 119 -2.55 1.07 -1.38
CA TRP A 119 -1.38 0.44 -0.78
C TRP A 119 -1.78 -0.77 0.06
N ARG A 120 -0.92 -1.79 0.06
CA ARG A 120 -1.05 -3.00 0.88
C ARG A 120 0.30 -3.34 1.49
N GLU A 121 0.27 -3.79 2.75
CA GLU A 121 1.46 -4.31 3.41
C GLU A 121 1.92 -5.61 2.72
N ASP A 122 3.19 -5.63 2.32
CA ASP A 122 3.92 -6.83 1.90
C ASP A 122 5.40 -6.60 2.24
N SER A 123 6.00 -7.42 3.11
CA SER A 123 7.42 -7.25 3.46
C SER A 123 8.38 -7.74 2.36
N THR A 124 7.86 -8.51 1.39
CA THR A 124 8.63 -9.07 0.28
C THR A 124 8.56 -8.22 -0.98
N ARG A 125 7.63 -7.25 -1.04
CA ARG A 125 7.39 -6.38 -2.20
C ARG A 125 7.21 -4.94 -1.77
N ASP A 126 7.60 -4.01 -2.63
CA ASP A 126 7.45 -2.57 -2.38
C ASP A 126 6.87 -1.85 -3.61
N ASN A 127 5.91 -2.49 -4.26
CA ASN A 127 5.43 -2.13 -5.59
C ASN A 127 4.14 -1.29 -5.57
N TRP A 128 3.79 -0.67 -4.44
CA TRP A 128 2.63 0.22 -4.31
C TRP A 128 3.11 1.65 -4.15
N GLY A 129 2.45 2.63 -4.77
CA GLY A 129 2.79 4.03 -4.58
C GLY A 129 2.39 4.96 -5.72
N THR A 130 2.89 6.19 -5.61
CA THR A 130 2.81 7.20 -6.67
C THR A 130 4.15 7.24 -7.38
N PHE A 131 4.14 6.91 -8.66
CA PHE A 131 5.33 6.70 -9.47
C PHE A 131 5.45 7.73 -10.58
N CYS A 132 6.66 7.93 -11.07
CA CYS A 132 6.94 8.70 -12.27
C CYS A 132 7.91 7.90 -13.14
N TYR A 133 7.45 7.47 -14.30
CA TYR A 133 8.26 6.80 -15.31
C TYR A 133 9.02 7.85 -16.11
N ILE A 134 10.25 7.52 -16.50
CA ILE A 134 11.06 8.26 -17.46
C ILE A 134 11.35 7.32 -18.62
N ARG A 135 11.09 7.77 -19.84
CA ARG A 135 11.39 7.02 -21.06
C ARG A 135 12.22 7.85 -22.02
N ASP A 136 13.27 7.26 -22.56
CA ASP A 136 13.98 7.80 -23.72
C ASP A 136 13.27 7.33 -24.98
N VAL A 137 12.64 8.27 -25.68
CA VAL A 137 11.80 8.03 -26.87
C VAL A 137 12.57 7.28 -27.96
N ILE A 138 13.85 7.61 -28.13
CA ILE A 138 14.65 7.10 -29.25
C ILE A 138 15.12 5.67 -28.97
N SER A 139 15.59 5.38 -27.75
CA SER A 139 16.04 4.03 -27.42
C SER A 139 14.90 3.09 -27.00
N GLY A 140 13.76 3.64 -26.57
CA GLY A 140 12.65 2.88 -25.99
C GLY A 140 12.90 2.44 -24.54
N GLU A 141 14.10 2.65 -24.00
CA GLU A 141 14.42 2.30 -22.62
C GLU A 141 13.66 3.21 -21.64
N PHE A 142 13.13 2.61 -20.57
CA PHE A 142 12.44 3.33 -19.52
C PHE A 142 12.84 2.86 -18.13
N TRP A 143 12.76 3.78 -17.17
CA TRP A 143 13.00 3.56 -15.75
C TRP A 143 12.05 4.46 -14.94
N SER A 144 12.25 4.52 -13.62
CA SER A 144 11.46 5.38 -12.71
C SER A 144 12.34 6.41 -12.03
N THR A 145 11.75 7.49 -11.52
CA THR A 145 12.48 8.54 -10.80
C THR A 145 13.12 8.07 -9.48
N ALA A 146 12.59 6.99 -8.90
CA ALA A 146 13.16 6.23 -7.78
C ALA A 146 13.61 4.85 -8.26
N TYR A 147 13.37 3.76 -7.53
CA TYR A 147 13.64 2.39 -8.00
C TYR A 147 12.36 1.65 -8.40
N GLN A 148 11.32 1.79 -7.59
CA GLN A 148 9.99 1.29 -7.85
C GLN A 148 9.27 2.22 -8.85
N PRO A 149 8.43 1.66 -9.74
CA PRO A 149 8.01 0.26 -9.79
C PRO A 149 8.82 -0.55 -10.81
N THR A 150 9.69 0.09 -11.61
CA THR A 150 10.33 -0.53 -12.79
C THR A 150 11.42 -1.55 -12.47
N LEU A 151 11.97 -1.52 -11.26
CA LEU A 151 13.04 -2.41 -10.79
C LEU A 151 14.34 -2.34 -11.64
N LYS A 152 14.47 -1.31 -12.49
CA LYS A 152 15.64 -1.09 -13.33
C LYS A 152 16.81 -0.67 -12.44
N GLN A 153 17.95 -1.35 -12.57
CA GLN A 153 19.13 -1.02 -11.78
C GLN A 153 19.77 0.28 -12.28
N PRO A 154 19.91 1.30 -11.43
CA PRO A 154 20.59 2.53 -11.80
C PRO A 154 22.12 2.40 -11.75
N GLU A 155 22.82 3.31 -12.45
CA GLU A 155 24.27 3.49 -12.32
C GLU A 155 24.66 4.06 -10.96
N ARG A 156 23.81 4.97 -10.42
CA ARG A 156 23.97 5.58 -9.09
C ARG A 156 22.61 5.76 -8.44
N TYR A 157 22.54 5.54 -7.13
CA TYR A 157 21.33 5.65 -6.35
C TYR A 157 21.60 6.22 -4.96
N GLU A 158 20.77 7.15 -4.53
CA GLU A 158 20.74 7.67 -3.17
C GLU A 158 19.28 8.00 -2.79
N ALA A 159 18.83 7.55 -1.63
CA ALA A 159 17.59 7.98 -0.98
C ALA A 159 17.95 8.68 0.34
N ILE A 160 17.47 9.91 0.52
CA ILE A 160 17.82 10.77 1.67
C ILE A 160 16.53 11.13 2.39
N PHE A 161 16.43 10.76 3.66
CA PHE A 161 15.26 11.03 4.49
C PHE A 161 15.59 12.04 5.58
N SER A 162 14.76 13.08 5.64
CA SER A 162 14.69 14.04 6.75
C SER A 162 13.25 14.08 7.27
N ASP A 163 13.00 14.69 8.43
CA ASP A 163 11.61 14.81 8.91
C ASP A 163 10.72 15.68 7.99
N ALA A 164 11.33 16.65 7.30
CA ALA A 164 10.64 17.61 6.45
C ALA A 164 10.38 17.12 5.01
N LYS A 165 11.29 16.33 4.44
CA LYS A 165 11.22 15.88 3.05
C LYS A 165 12.00 14.59 2.78
N VAL A 166 11.70 13.98 1.65
CA VAL A 166 12.43 12.85 1.05
C VAL A 166 13.10 13.29 -0.25
N GLU A 167 14.32 12.84 -0.50
CA GLU A 167 15.01 13.03 -1.78
C GLU A 167 15.45 11.69 -2.39
N PHE A 168 15.35 11.58 -3.71
CA PHE A 168 15.98 10.53 -4.50
C PHE A 168 16.95 11.15 -5.50
N ARG A 169 18.16 10.61 -5.58
CA ARG A 169 19.15 10.96 -6.61
C ARG A 169 19.51 9.72 -7.38
N ARG A 170 19.30 9.76 -8.69
CA ARG A 170 19.49 8.62 -9.57
C ARG A 170 20.21 9.03 -10.85
N ARG A 171 20.97 8.12 -11.43
CA ARG A 171 21.59 8.27 -12.76
C ARG A 171 21.37 7.02 -13.60
N ASP A 172 20.90 7.23 -14.83
CA ASP A 172 20.63 6.19 -15.82
C ASP A 172 20.96 6.72 -17.22
N ASN A 173 21.80 6.02 -17.98
CA ASN A 173 22.05 6.32 -19.39
C ASN A 173 22.43 7.79 -19.65
N GLU A 174 23.28 8.34 -18.77
CA GLU A 174 23.70 9.75 -18.75
C GLU A 174 22.58 10.77 -18.49
N ILE A 175 21.44 10.34 -17.96
CA ILE A 175 20.39 11.21 -17.44
C ILE A 175 20.48 11.21 -15.92
N ASN A 176 20.67 12.39 -15.32
CA ASN A 176 20.57 12.56 -13.88
C ASN A 176 19.14 12.95 -13.51
N THR A 177 18.59 12.28 -12.50
CA THR A 177 17.28 12.60 -11.94
C THR A 177 17.43 12.92 -10.45
N HIS A 178 16.86 14.03 -10.02
CA HIS A 178 16.75 14.41 -8.61
C HIS A 178 15.28 14.67 -8.30
N THR A 179 14.72 13.85 -7.40
CA THR A 179 13.32 13.96 -6.97
C THR A 179 13.27 14.42 -5.53
N GLU A 180 12.47 15.44 -5.23
CA GLU A 180 12.21 15.93 -3.88
C GLU A 180 10.72 15.80 -3.57
N ILE A 181 10.39 15.32 -2.37
CA ILE A 181 9.00 15.05 -1.97
C ILE A 181 8.72 15.66 -0.60
N ALA A 182 7.68 16.48 -0.51
CA ALA A 182 7.23 17.13 0.71
C ALA A 182 5.70 17.22 0.76
N VAL A 183 5.16 17.38 1.97
CA VAL A 183 3.74 17.70 2.21
C VAL A 183 3.65 19.17 2.59
N SER A 184 2.71 19.91 1.99
CA SER A 184 2.55 21.34 2.29
C SER A 184 2.07 21.55 3.72
N PRO A 185 2.75 22.40 4.52
CA PRO A 185 2.25 22.79 5.84
C PRO A 185 0.95 23.60 5.78
N GLU A 186 0.66 24.24 4.64
CA GLU A 186 -0.46 25.19 4.50
C GLU A 186 -1.71 24.54 3.90
N ASP A 187 -1.55 23.59 2.98
CA ASP A 187 -2.66 22.95 2.27
C ASP A 187 -2.52 21.42 2.24
N ASP A 188 -3.62 20.71 2.03
CA ASP A 188 -3.67 19.24 2.03
C ASP A 188 -3.22 18.66 0.67
N ILE A 189 -1.93 18.86 0.37
CA ILE A 189 -1.27 18.47 -0.87
C ILE A 189 0.11 17.85 -0.58
N GLU A 190 0.51 16.88 -1.40
CA GLU A 190 1.91 16.48 -1.57
C GLU A 190 2.47 17.05 -2.88
N LEU A 191 3.75 17.43 -2.84
CA LEU A 191 4.50 17.91 -3.99
C LEU A 191 5.68 16.96 -4.22
N ARG A 192 5.79 16.45 -5.45
CA ARG A 192 6.92 15.66 -5.96
C ARG A 192 7.57 16.44 -7.08
N ARG A 193 8.72 17.05 -6.81
CA ARG A 193 9.50 17.82 -7.78
C ARG A 193 10.56 16.93 -8.41
N VAL A 194 10.55 16.80 -9.72
CA VAL A 194 11.51 16.01 -10.49
C VAL A 194 12.35 16.93 -11.35
N ARG A 195 13.66 16.99 -11.08
CA ARG A 195 14.64 17.66 -11.93
C ARG A 195 15.37 16.62 -12.77
N ILE A 196 15.34 16.80 -14.08
CA ILE A 196 16.03 15.95 -15.04
C ILE A 196 17.13 16.76 -15.70
N THR A 197 18.35 16.23 -15.76
CA THR A 197 19.48 16.84 -16.44
C THR A 197 20.08 15.88 -17.47
N ASN A 198 20.15 16.30 -18.73
CA ASN A 198 20.84 15.56 -19.77
C ASN A 198 22.36 15.76 -19.63
N ARG A 199 23.09 14.73 -19.19
CA ARG A 199 24.56 14.77 -19.08
C ARG A 199 25.27 14.26 -20.32
N SER A 200 24.53 13.80 -21.33
CA SER A 200 25.11 13.35 -22.60
C SER A 200 25.46 14.55 -23.49
N ARG A 201 26.25 14.28 -24.54
CA ARG A 201 26.65 15.28 -25.55
C ARG A 201 25.63 15.46 -26.69
N ARG A 202 24.52 14.74 -26.64
CA ARG A 202 23.48 14.75 -27.69
C ARG A 202 22.15 15.19 -27.11
N ALA A 203 21.30 15.79 -27.96
CA ALA A 203 19.92 16.04 -27.59
C ALA A 203 19.19 14.72 -27.27
N ARG A 204 18.31 14.74 -26.26
CA ARG A 204 17.49 13.59 -25.85
C ARG A 204 16.01 13.98 -25.88
N GLN A 205 15.17 13.06 -26.31
CA GLN A 205 13.72 13.20 -26.23
C GLN A 205 13.27 12.32 -25.08
N ILE A 206 12.78 12.96 -24.01
CA ILE A 206 12.41 12.31 -22.78
C ILE A 206 10.92 12.48 -22.55
N GLU A 207 10.26 11.39 -22.21
CA GLU A 207 8.89 11.42 -21.71
C GLU A 207 8.87 11.14 -20.22
N LEU A 208 8.04 11.90 -19.52
CA LEU A 208 7.68 11.62 -18.15
C LEU A 208 6.24 11.14 -18.14
N THR A 209 5.94 10.16 -17.30
CA THR A 209 4.56 9.72 -17.08
C THR A 209 4.33 9.48 -15.60
N SER A 210 3.48 10.29 -14.96
CA SER A 210 3.05 10.04 -13.59
C SER A 210 2.08 8.85 -13.53
N TYR A 211 1.95 8.24 -12.37
CA TYR A 211 1.01 7.15 -12.13
C TYR A 211 0.67 7.04 -10.65
N ALA A 212 -0.61 6.96 -10.32
CA ALA A 212 -1.09 6.51 -9.01
C ALA A 212 -2.45 5.80 -9.15
N GLU A 213 -2.68 4.78 -8.32
CA GLU A 213 -3.97 4.08 -8.25
C GLU A 213 -4.91 4.75 -7.24
N VAL A 214 -6.09 5.18 -7.66
CA VAL A 214 -7.00 6.01 -6.86
C VAL A 214 -7.94 5.15 -6.01
N VAL A 215 -8.19 5.56 -4.76
CA VAL A 215 -9.07 4.84 -3.83
C VAL A 215 -10.24 5.69 -3.33
N LEU A 216 -9.96 6.83 -2.68
CA LEU A 216 -10.93 7.75 -2.05
C LEU A 216 -11.89 7.07 -1.07
N ALA A 217 -11.38 6.10 -0.29
CA ALA A 217 -12.13 5.34 0.70
C ALA A 217 -11.25 4.96 1.89
N ILE A 218 -11.86 4.46 2.98
CA ILE A 218 -11.11 3.88 4.10
C ILE A 218 -10.35 2.64 3.58
N PRO A 219 -9.04 2.45 3.91
CA PRO A 219 -8.23 1.37 3.36
C PRO A 219 -8.83 -0.04 3.52
N ALA A 220 -9.43 -0.34 4.68
CA ALA A 220 -10.06 -1.63 4.94
C ALA A 220 -11.22 -1.91 3.96
N ALA A 221 -11.99 -0.89 3.59
CA ALA A 221 -13.08 -1.04 2.63
C ALA A 221 -12.58 -1.29 1.20
N ASP A 222 -11.48 -0.65 0.79
CA ASP A 222 -10.82 -0.95 -0.49
C ASP A 222 -10.25 -2.37 -0.50
N ALA A 223 -9.56 -2.78 0.57
CA ALA A 223 -8.92 -4.09 0.66
C ALA A 223 -9.91 -5.26 0.60
N LEU A 224 -11.12 -5.11 1.17
CA LEU A 224 -12.15 -6.15 1.16
C LEU A 224 -12.74 -6.36 -0.25
N HIS A 225 -13.13 -5.28 -0.94
CA HIS A 225 -13.79 -5.37 -2.25
C HIS A 225 -13.34 -4.27 -3.24
N PRO A 226 -12.10 -4.34 -3.77
CA PRO A 226 -11.56 -3.28 -4.65
C PRO A 226 -12.41 -3.07 -5.91
N ALA A 227 -12.74 -4.16 -6.63
CA ALA A 227 -13.49 -4.10 -7.87
C ALA A 227 -14.87 -3.42 -7.71
N PHE A 228 -15.55 -3.65 -6.58
CA PHE A 228 -16.81 -2.97 -6.28
C PHE A 228 -16.59 -1.53 -5.82
N SER A 229 -15.57 -1.28 -4.99
CA SER A 229 -15.24 0.06 -4.50
C SER A 229 -14.90 1.03 -5.63
N ASN A 230 -14.20 0.54 -6.66
CA ASN A 230 -13.78 1.32 -7.83
C ASN A 230 -14.97 1.87 -8.64
N LEU A 231 -16.12 1.18 -8.68
CA LEU A 231 -17.31 1.62 -9.43
C LEU A 231 -17.89 2.96 -8.95
N PHE A 232 -17.51 3.40 -7.75
CA PHE A 232 -17.95 4.66 -7.17
C PHE A 232 -17.00 5.82 -7.49
N VAL A 233 -15.82 5.56 -8.03
CA VAL A 233 -14.85 6.61 -8.37
C VAL A 233 -15.12 7.11 -9.78
N GLN A 234 -15.03 8.41 -9.97
CA GLN A 234 -15.16 9.07 -11.26
C GLN A 234 -13.98 10.00 -11.49
N THR A 235 -13.52 10.08 -12.73
CA THR A 235 -12.40 10.92 -13.15
C THR A 235 -12.87 12.03 -14.09
N GLU A 236 -12.18 13.17 -14.06
CA GLU A 236 -12.42 14.32 -14.94
C GLU A 236 -11.06 14.96 -15.30
N ILE A 237 -10.84 15.29 -16.57
CA ILE A 237 -9.59 15.84 -17.11
C ILE A 237 -9.77 17.34 -17.36
N ILE A 238 -8.99 18.15 -16.66
CA ILE A 238 -8.91 19.60 -16.84
C ILE A 238 -7.64 19.93 -17.64
N ARG A 239 -7.78 19.95 -18.98
CA ARG A 239 -6.66 20.07 -19.94
C ARG A 239 -5.88 21.37 -19.77
N ASP A 240 -6.57 22.50 -19.64
CA ASP A 240 -5.95 23.83 -19.50
C ASP A 240 -5.02 23.95 -18.28
N ARG A 241 -5.15 23.03 -17.32
CA ARG A 241 -4.36 23.00 -16.08
C ARG A 241 -3.51 21.76 -15.95
N GLN A 242 -3.54 20.86 -16.92
CA GLN A 242 -2.84 19.58 -16.89
C GLN A 242 -3.15 18.77 -15.62
N THR A 243 -4.45 18.69 -15.29
CA THR A 243 -4.93 18.10 -14.03
C THR A 243 -5.98 17.02 -14.29
N ILE A 244 -5.91 15.93 -13.53
CA ILE A 244 -6.99 14.95 -13.40
C ILE A 244 -7.65 15.14 -12.03
N LEU A 245 -8.96 15.36 -12.01
CA LEU A 245 -9.79 15.33 -10.80
C LEU A 245 -10.36 13.93 -10.61
N CYS A 246 -10.50 13.51 -9.36
CA CYS A 246 -11.14 12.28 -8.98
C CYS A 246 -12.11 12.53 -7.83
N THR A 247 -13.31 11.98 -7.92
CA THR A 247 -14.30 12.03 -6.85
C THR A 247 -14.91 10.67 -6.61
N ARG A 248 -15.39 10.46 -5.39
CA ARG A 248 -16.21 9.30 -5.06
C ARG A 248 -17.67 9.71 -4.98
N ARG A 249 -18.52 8.98 -5.72
CA ARG A 249 -19.96 9.15 -5.70
C ARG A 249 -20.50 8.78 -4.31
N PRO A 250 -21.24 9.67 -3.65
CA PRO A 250 -21.82 9.39 -2.35
C PRO A 250 -22.89 8.30 -2.46
N ARG A 251 -23.02 7.47 -1.42
CA ARG A 251 -24.02 6.39 -1.32
C ARG A 251 -25.31 6.85 -0.64
N SER A 252 -25.26 7.97 0.10
CA SER A 252 -26.41 8.62 0.72
C SER A 252 -26.36 10.12 0.46
N LYS A 253 -27.48 10.83 0.72
CA LYS A 253 -27.54 12.29 0.52
C LYS A 253 -26.62 13.08 1.45
N ASP A 254 -26.32 12.52 2.62
CA ASP A 254 -25.54 13.19 3.67
C ASP A 254 -24.06 12.79 3.67
N GLU A 255 -23.66 11.86 2.80
CA GLU A 255 -22.25 11.45 2.68
C GLU A 255 -21.46 12.54 1.93
N PRO A 256 -20.39 13.11 2.54
CA PRO A 256 -19.58 14.12 1.89
C PRO A 256 -18.80 13.53 0.72
N SER A 257 -18.81 14.25 -0.42
CA SER A 257 -18.05 13.88 -1.61
C SER A 257 -16.78 14.73 -1.68
N HIS A 258 -15.65 14.12 -1.39
CA HIS A 258 -14.34 14.77 -1.47
C HIS A 258 -13.76 14.67 -2.89
N TRP A 259 -12.89 15.62 -3.24
CA TRP A 259 -12.31 15.74 -4.56
C TRP A 259 -10.79 15.71 -4.47
N MET A 260 -10.19 14.65 -4.99
CA MET A 260 -8.75 14.57 -5.21
C MET A 260 -8.40 15.23 -6.54
N PHE A 261 -7.22 15.84 -6.62
CA PHE A 261 -6.63 16.27 -7.88
C PHE A 261 -5.21 15.71 -8.02
N HIS A 262 -4.80 15.49 -9.27
CA HIS A 262 -3.45 15.13 -9.64
C HIS A 262 -3.01 16.00 -10.81
N LEU A 263 -2.00 16.83 -10.59
CA LEU A 263 -1.47 17.84 -11.50
C LEU A 263 -0.03 17.47 -11.89
N MET A 264 0.35 17.72 -13.14
CA MET A 264 1.74 17.71 -13.59
C MET A 264 2.04 19.01 -14.32
N ALA A 265 2.94 19.83 -13.76
CA ALA A 265 3.35 21.12 -14.32
C ALA A 265 4.81 21.08 -14.80
N LEU A 266 5.05 21.43 -16.06
CA LEU A 266 6.39 21.56 -16.64
C LEU A 266 6.90 23.00 -16.48
N HIS A 267 8.13 23.17 -16.01
CA HIS A 267 8.74 24.49 -15.84
C HIS A 267 10.02 24.65 -16.67
N GLY A 268 10.12 25.80 -17.35
CA GLY A 268 11.33 26.24 -18.06
C GLY A 268 11.37 25.91 -19.56
N THR A 269 10.45 25.07 -20.05
CA THR A 269 10.33 24.69 -21.46
C THR A 269 8.86 24.43 -21.81
N GLU A 270 8.46 24.61 -23.06
CA GLU A 270 7.15 24.17 -23.53
C GLU A 270 7.10 22.65 -23.65
N SER A 271 5.99 22.04 -23.22
CA SER A 271 5.74 20.62 -23.44
C SER A 271 5.29 20.42 -24.88
N ARG A 272 5.70 19.32 -25.51
CA ARG A 272 5.25 19.00 -26.87
C ARG A 272 3.76 18.63 -26.90
N GLU A 273 3.41 17.55 -26.22
CA GLU A 273 2.04 17.03 -26.13
C GLU A 273 1.84 16.40 -24.74
N VAL A 274 0.64 16.58 -24.20
CA VAL A 274 0.21 16.01 -22.92
C VAL A 274 -1.01 15.13 -23.16
N SER A 275 -0.95 13.91 -22.63
CA SER A 275 -2.06 12.95 -22.69
C SER A 275 -2.28 12.30 -21.32
N TYR A 276 -3.45 11.72 -21.13
CA TYR A 276 -3.95 11.26 -19.84
C TYR A 276 -4.43 9.81 -19.92
N GLU A 277 -4.25 9.05 -18.85
CA GLU A 277 -4.89 7.76 -18.68
C GLU A 277 -5.55 7.70 -17.30
N THR A 278 -6.79 7.22 -17.28
CA THR A 278 -7.55 7.06 -16.04
C THR A 278 -8.01 5.62 -15.80
N ASP A 279 -7.82 4.72 -16.77
CA ASP A 279 -8.14 3.29 -16.64
C ASP A 279 -6.86 2.45 -16.48
N ARG A 280 -6.75 1.74 -15.36
CA ARG A 280 -5.60 0.87 -15.06
C ARG A 280 -5.39 -0.23 -16.09
N LEU A 281 -6.47 -0.81 -16.63
CA LEU A 281 -6.36 -1.88 -17.64
C LEU A 281 -5.72 -1.35 -18.92
N LYS A 282 -6.05 -0.13 -19.34
CA LYS A 282 -5.45 0.50 -20.53
C LYS A 282 -3.99 0.89 -20.30
N PHE A 283 -3.66 1.39 -19.11
CA PHE A 283 -2.28 1.77 -18.78
C PHE A 283 -1.35 0.56 -18.62
N ILE A 284 -1.73 -0.39 -17.75
CA ILE A 284 -0.91 -1.55 -17.41
C ILE A 284 -1.01 -2.61 -18.52
N GLY A 285 -2.21 -2.88 -19.04
CA GLY A 285 -2.47 -3.99 -19.96
C GLY A 285 -2.65 -5.32 -19.22
N ARG A 286 -3.52 -6.19 -19.75
CA ARG A 286 -3.81 -7.50 -19.14
C ARG A 286 -2.56 -8.36 -19.01
N GLY A 287 -2.33 -8.87 -17.80
CA GLY A 287 -1.24 -9.77 -17.44
C GLY A 287 0.12 -9.09 -17.31
N ASN A 288 0.17 -7.77 -17.43
CA ASN A 288 1.34 -6.98 -17.10
C ASN A 288 1.26 -6.47 -15.66
N THR A 289 2.29 -5.76 -15.22
CA THR A 289 2.33 -5.13 -13.90
C THR A 289 2.88 -3.71 -14.04
N GLN A 290 2.84 -2.93 -12.96
CA GLN A 290 3.46 -1.61 -12.91
C GLN A 290 4.98 -1.64 -13.19
N ALA A 291 5.65 -2.79 -13.06
CA ALA A 291 7.06 -2.91 -13.41
C ALA A 291 7.30 -2.90 -14.93
N ASN A 292 6.32 -3.34 -15.71
CA ASN A 292 6.38 -3.38 -17.17
C ASN A 292 5.00 -3.08 -17.78
N PRO A 293 4.50 -1.85 -17.64
CA PRO A 293 3.17 -1.48 -18.12
C PRO A 293 3.15 -1.34 -19.64
N GLN A 294 2.02 -1.67 -20.26
CA GLN A 294 1.82 -1.55 -21.71
C GLN A 294 2.05 -0.13 -22.21
N ALA A 295 1.66 0.89 -21.42
CA ALA A 295 1.86 2.29 -21.76
C ALA A 295 3.33 2.66 -22.04
N MET A 296 4.31 1.93 -21.51
CA MET A 296 5.74 2.19 -21.74
C MET A 296 6.34 1.41 -22.93
N ASN A 297 5.56 0.53 -23.57
CA ASN A 297 6.04 -0.34 -24.65
C ASN A 297 5.36 0.04 -25.97
N TRP A 298 5.92 1.01 -26.68
CA TRP A 298 5.42 1.36 -28.03
C TRP A 298 5.71 0.23 -29.01
N SER A 299 4.69 -0.15 -29.76
CA SER A 299 4.79 -1.07 -30.89
C SER A 299 3.76 -0.66 -31.94
N ALA A 300 3.79 -1.27 -33.12
CA ALA A 300 2.85 -0.95 -34.20
C ALA A 300 1.35 -1.01 -33.79
N ASN A 301 1.01 -1.71 -32.70
CA ASN A 301 -0.35 -1.88 -32.20
C ASN A 301 -0.65 -1.09 -30.91
N ILE A 302 0.31 -0.32 -30.37
CA ILE A 302 0.17 0.41 -29.11
C ILE A 302 0.49 1.89 -29.36
N SER A 303 -0.48 2.76 -29.09
CA SER A 303 -0.38 4.20 -29.32
C SER A 303 0.78 4.85 -28.56
N GLU A 304 1.36 5.88 -29.16
CA GLU A 304 2.32 6.78 -28.52
C GLU A 304 1.65 7.63 -27.42
N THR A 305 0.39 8.03 -27.65
CA THR A 305 -0.44 8.79 -26.74
C THR A 305 -1.27 7.91 -25.81
N LEU A 306 -1.57 8.42 -24.61
CA LEU A 306 -2.55 7.80 -23.72
C LEU A 306 -3.98 8.01 -24.25
N SER A 307 -4.97 7.28 -23.72
CA SER A 307 -6.30 7.22 -24.34
C SER A 307 -7.19 8.45 -24.11
N ASP A 308 -6.81 9.34 -23.20
CA ASP A 308 -7.58 10.54 -22.80
C ASP A 308 -9.02 10.24 -22.36
N THR A 309 -9.27 9.02 -21.88
CA THR A 309 -10.59 8.65 -21.36
C THR A 309 -10.78 9.09 -19.92
N GLU A 310 -11.99 9.55 -19.61
CA GLU A 310 -12.42 10.06 -18.30
C GLU A 310 -13.84 9.58 -17.95
N GLY A 311 -14.27 9.80 -16.72
CA GLY A 311 -15.61 9.48 -16.23
C GLY A 311 -15.61 8.24 -15.33
N SER A 312 -16.62 7.38 -15.50
CA SER A 312 -16.75 6.14 -14.72
C SER A 312 -15.96 5.00 -15.36
N VAL A 313 -14.71 4.86 -14.95
CA VAL A 313 -13.81 3.76 -15.32
C VAL A 313 -13.90 2.61 -14.32
N LEU A 314 -13.54 1.38 -14.73
CA LEU A 314 -13.65 0.18 -13.88
C LEU A 314 -12.55 0.07 -12.83
N ASP A 315 -11.37 0.61 -13.12
CA ASP A 315 -10.21 0.58 -12.22
C ASP A 315 -9.45 1.90 -12.32
N PRO A 316 -9.77 2.89 -11.46
CA PRO A 316 -9.36 4.27 -11.61
C PRO A 316 -7.88 4.48 -11.26
N ILE A 317 -7.17 5.17 -12.15
CA ILE A 317 -5.83 5.69 -11.93
C ILE A 317 -5.78 7.17 -12.29
N VAL A 318 -4.68 7.82 -11.91
CA VAL A 318 -4.26 9.10 -12.48
C VAL A 318 -2.89 8.93 -13.11
N ALA A 319 -2.81 9.15 -14.43
CA ALA A 319 -1.55 9.15 -15.15
C ALA A 319 -1.52 10.28 -16.16
N ILE A 320 -0.48 11.12 -16.09
CA ILE A 320 -0.26 12.24 -17.00
C ILE A 320 1.08 12.01 -17.68
N ARG A 321 1.08 12.01 -19.02
CA ARG A 321 2.28 11.91 -19.84
C ARG A 321 2.60 13.27 -20.43
N CYS A 322 3.86 13.69 -20.36
CA CYS A 322 4.36 14.85 -21.08
C CYS A 322 5.73 14.58 -21.70
N GLY A 323 5.95 15.12 -22.91
CA GLY A 323 7.21 15.03 -23.63
C GLY A 323 8.04 16.30 -23.53
N VAL A 324 9.36 16.15 -23.36
CA VAL A 324 10.35 17.24 -23.34
C VAL A 324 11.57 16.89 -24.20
N LYS A 325 12.08 17.89 -24.93
CA LYS A 325 13.37 17.79 -25.61
C LYS A 325 14.42 18.46 -24.73
N LEU A 326 15.52 17.76 -24.45
CA LEU A 326 16.64 18.28 -23.66
C LEU A 326 17.90 18.31 -24.52
N GLU A 327 18.44 19.50 -24.74
CA GLU A 327 19.76 19.68 -25.34
C GLU A 327 20.87 19.17 -24.40
N ALA A 328 22.09 19.07 -24.93
CA ALA A 328 23.23 18.61 -24.14
C ALA A 328 23.50 19.55 -22.94
N GLY A 329 23.53 19.01 -21.73
CA GLY A 329 23.72 19.78 -20.49
C GLY A 329 22.45 20.46 -19.95
N GLU A 330 21.36 20.48 -20.71
CA GLU A 330 20.11 21.14 -20.32
C GLU A 330 19.43 20.42 -19.15
N SER A 331 18.70 21.18 -18.34
CA SER A 331 17.88 20.65 -17.26
C SER A 331 16.47 21.20 -17.30
N VAL A 332 15.51 20.36 -16.96
CA VAL A 332 14.11 20.73 -16.81
C VAL A 332 13.61 20.34 -15.42
N THR A 333 12.57 21.01 -14.94
CA THR A 333 11.91 20.71 -13.67
C THR A 333 10.42 20.46 -13.89
N ILE A 334 9.91 19.38 -13.32
CA ILE A 334 8.51 18.99 -13.36
C ILE A 334 8.00 18.91 -11.93
N ASP A 335 6.91 19.59 -11.64
CA ASP A 335 6.22 19.50 -10.37
C ASP A 335 4.98 18.62 -10.54
N ILE A 336 4.92 17.51 -9.78
CA ILE A 336 3.77 16.61 -9.72
C ILE A 336 3.10 16.85 -8.37
N VAL A 337 1.84 17.28 -8.40
CA VAL A 337 1.09 17.66 -7.20
C VAL A 337 -0.14 16.79 -7.07
N SER A 338 -0.27 16.08 -5.96
CA SER A 338 -1.51 15.38 -5.60
C SER A 338 -2.09 16.04 -4.36
N GLY A 339 -3.40 16.23 -4.33
CA GLY A 339 -4.05 16.88 -3.21
C GLY A 339 -5.53 16.59 -3.15
N ILE A 340 -6.18 17.12 -2.11
CA ILE A 340 -7.60 16.90 -1.88
C ILE A 340 -8.27 18.18 -1.37
N GLY A 341 -9.52 18.38 -1.79
CA GLY A 341 -10.40 19.42 -1.27
C GLY A 341 -11.78 18.85 -0.91
N ASP A 342 -12.45 19.52 0.02
CA ASP A 342 -13.82 19.13 0.44
C ASP A 342 -14.86 19.26 -0.67
N THR A 343 -14.55 20.05 -1.71
CA THR A 343 -15.43 20.31 -2.85
C THR A 343 -14.61 20.36 -4.13
N ARG A 344 -15.28 20.19 -5.28
CA ARG A 344 -14.66 20.33 -6.60
C ARG A 344 -13.93 21.66 -6.75
N ASP A 345 -14.57 22.76 -6.37
CA ASP A 345 -14.01 24.11 -6.51
C ASP A 345 -12.78 24.33 -5.63
N LYS A 346 -12.77 23.80 -4.40
CA LYS A 346 -11.58 23.84 -3.53
C LYS A 346 -10.43 23.03 -4.13
N ALA A 347 -10.68 21.82 -4.61
CA ALA A 347 -9.65 20.99 -5.24
C ALA A 347 -9.08 21.66 -6.49
N LEU A 348 -9.95 22.26 -7.30
CA LEU A 348 -9.56 22.98 -8.50
C LEU A 348 -8.77 24.26 -8.19
N GLY A 349 -9.17 25.02 -7.17
CA GLY A 349 -8.43 26.18 -6.69
C GLY A 349 -7.04 25.83 -6.14
N LEU A 350 -6.89 24.68 -5.48
CA LEU A 350 -5.58 24.16 -5.08
C LEU A 350 -4.73 23.79 -6.31
N ALA A 351 -5.31 23.12 -7.31
CA ALA A 351 -4.61 22.80 -8.55
C ALA A 351 -4.14 24.06 -9.29
N GLU A 352 -4.98 25.10 -9.36
CA GLU A 352 -4.61 26.41 -9.93
C GLU A 352 -3.48 27.07 -9.13
N LYS A 353 -3.60 27.10 -7.80
CA LYS A 353 -2.61 27.66 -6.87
C LYS A 353 -1.23 27.03 -7.07
N TYR A 354 -1.17 25.70 -7.15
CA TYR A 354 0.09 24.96 -7.24
C TYR A 354 0.59 24.71 -8.67
N HIS A 355 -0.08 25.27 -9.68
CA HIS A 355 0.50 25.38 -11.02
C HIS A 355 1.59 26.47 -11.08
N ASP A 356 1.56 27.46 -10.16
CA ASP A 356 2.60 28.48 -10.03
C ASP A 356 3.83 27.95 -9.26
N ARG A 357 4.98 27.97 -9.93
CA ARG A 357 6.28 27.57 -9.40
C ARG A 357 6.66 28.27 -8.09
N ARG A 358 6.29 29.53 -7.90
CA ARG A 358 6.64 30.28 -6.68
C ARG A 358 5.96 29.69 -5.45
N LEU A 359 4.76 29.15 -5.61
CA LEU A 359 3.99 28.52 -4.54
C LEU A 359 4.46 27.10 -4.28
N THR A 360 4.91 26.37 -5.29
CA THR A 360 5.55 25.06 -5.09
C THR A 360 6.92 25.18 -4.42
N ASP A 361 7.71 26.22 -4.71
CA ASP A 361 8.97 26.51 -3.99
C ASP A 361 8.73 26.71 -2.48
N ARG A 362 7.68 27.46 -2.12
CA ARG A 362 7.28 27.74 -0.73
C ARG A 362 6.97 26.47 0.08
N VAL A 363 6.51 25.39 -0.54
CA VAL A 363 6.23 24.10 0.13
C VAL A 363 7.50 23.57 0.79
N PHE A 364 8.62 23.54 0.06
CA PHE A 364 9.89 23.03 0.58
C PHE A 364 10.50 23.95 1.64
N ASP A 365 10.39 25.27 1.46
CA ASP A 365 10.89 26.26 2.41
C ASP A 365 10.17 26.17 3.77
N LEU A 366 8.85 25.99 3.74
CA LEU A 366 8.03 25.91 4.95
C LEU A 366 8.09 24.53 5.61
N ALA A 367 8.23 23.44 4.85
CA ALA A 367 8.23 22.08 5.39
C ALA A 367 9.26 21.90 6.51
N GLN A 368 10.46 22.46 6.35
CA GLN A 368 11.53 22.38 7.35
C GLN A 368 11.18 23.13 8.64
N THR A 369 10.63 24.35 8.52
CA THR A 369 10.24 25.14 9.68
C THR A 369 9.08 24.48 10.43
N HIS A 370 8.08 23.99 9.69
CA HIS A 370 6.93 23.30 10.25
C HIS A 370 7.34 22.03 11.01
N SER A 371 8.18 21.19 10.41
CA SER A 371 8.75 19.99 11.04
C SER A 371 9.38 20.28 12.39
N GLN A 372 10.23 21.32 12.48
CA GLN A 372 10.86 21.72 13.74
C GLN A 372 9.86 22.19 14.81
N VAL A 373 8.79 22.88 14.41
CA VAL A 373 7.74 23.32 15.33
C VAL A 373 6.99 22.11 15.89
N VAL A 374 6.62 21.16 15.04
CA VAL A 374 5.90 19.94 15.43
C VAL A 374 6.74 19.09 16.40
N LEU A 375 8.04 18.90 16.13
CA LEU A 375 8.91 18.14 17.04
C LEU A 375 9.03 18.80 18.42
N ARG A 376 9.08 20.14 18.48
CA ARG A 376 9.09 20.88 19.76
C ARG A 376 7.80 20.68 20.55
N GLN A 377 6.64 20.56 19.90
CA GLN A 377 5.36 20.36 20.59
C GLN A 377 5.31 19.04 21.36
N ILE A 378 6.03 18.02 20.90
CA ILE A 378 6.13 16.70 21.56
C ILE A 378 7.43 16.54 22.37
N ASN A 379 8.17 17.62 22.57
CA ASN A 379 9.47 17.62 23.24
C ASN A 379 10.49 16.62 22.63
N ALA A 380 10.44 16.43 21.31
CA ALA A 380 11.34 15.54 20.57
C ALA A 380 12.40 16.34 19.79
N THR A 381 13.56 15.72 19.59
CA THR A 381 14.63 16.22 18.73
C THR A 381 14.56 15.61 17.32
N GLU A 382 15.30 16.17 16.35
CA GLU A 382 15.43 15.55 15.02
C GLU A 382 16.02 14.14 15.11
N SER A 383 16.97 13.90 16.03
CA SER A 383 17.50 12.56 16.28
C SER A 383 16.44 11.57 16.77
N ASP A 384 15.54 12.03 17.63
CA ASP A 384 14.40 11.21 18.11
C ASP A 384 13.47 10.89 16.94
N ALA A 385 13.14 11.87 16.10
CA ALA A 385 12.32 11.67 14.90
C ALA A 385 12.91 10.61 13.96
N GLN A 386 14.24 10.58 13.77
CA GLN A 386 14.91 9.54 12.98
C GLN A 386 14.77 8.14 13.62
N ILE A 387 14.79 8.04 14.95
CA ILE A 387 14.57 6.78 15.68
C ILE A 387 13.11 6.35 15.55
N TYR A 388 12.16 7.25 15.77
CA TYR A 388 10.72 6.97 15.68
C TYR A 388 10.28 6.61 14.26
N GLY A 389 10.86 7.26 13.24
CA GLY A 389 10.67 6.92 11.83
C GLY A 389 11.25 5.55 11.46
N ARG A 390 12.37 5.14 12.07
CA ARG A 390 12.88 3.76 11.92
C ARG A 390 11.94 2.76 12.57
N LEU A 391 11.42 3.06 13.75
CA LEU A 391 10.49 2.20 14.48
C LEU A 391 9.16 2.05 13.70
N ALA A 392 8.67 3.13 13.09
CA ALA A 392 7.53 3.11 12.16
C ALA A 392 7.69 2.08 11.04
N GLY A 393 8.90 1.91 10.50
CA GLY A 393 9.17 0.91 9.47
C GLY A 393 8.90 -0.53 9.93
N PHE A 394 9.19 -0.85 11.19
CA PHE A 394 8.92 -2.17 11.78
C PHE A 394 7.44 -2.37 12.15
N ILE A 395 6.68 -1.27 12.27
CA ILE A 395 5.24 -1.31 12.55
C ILE A 395 4.46 -1.49 11.25
N ILE A 396 4.83 -0.75 10.21
CA ILE A 396 4.18 -0.77 8.90
C ILE A 396 4.48 -2.05 8.13
N TYR A 397 5.74 -2.50 8.15
CA TYR A 397 6.17 -3.75 7.53
C TYR A 397 6.51 -4.78 8.61
N SER A 398 5.76 -5.88 8.64
CA SER A 398 6.02 -7.01 9.53
C SER A 398 7.48 -7.43 9.48
N ASN A 399 8.13 -7.48 10.64
CA ASN A 399 9.53 -7.83 10.74
C ASN A 399 9.76 -8.76 11.93
N SER A 400 10.39 -9.90 11.69
CA SER A 400 10.70 -10.89 12.73
C SER A 400 11.67 -10.38 13.80
N SER A 401 12.52 -9.39 13.48
CA SER A 401 13.60 -8.87 14.32
C SER A 401 13.15 -8.32 15.67
N LEU A 402 11.98 -7.67 15.71
CA LEU A 402 11.42 -7.03 16.90
C LEU A 402 10.15 -7.73 17.41
N ARG A 403 9.77 -8.86 16.80
CA ARG A 403 8.66 -9.69 17.26
C ARG A 403 9.11 -10.71 18.29
N VAL A 404 8.14 -11.38 18.90
CA VAL A 404 8.39 -12.49 19.82
C VAL A 404 9.06 -13.66 19.10
N ASN A 405 9.77 -14.50 19.86
CA ASN A 405 10.36 -15.74 19.34
C ASN A 405 9.29 -16.63 18.66
N PRO A 406 9.56 -17.22 17.47
CA PRO A 406 8.61 -18.09 16.77
C PRO A 406 8.04 -19.23 17.62
N LYS A 407 8.79 -19.75 18.61
CA LYS A 407 8.30 -20.78 19.55
C LYS A 407 7.12 -20.31 20.40
N ILE A 408 7.01 -19.01 20.70
CA ILE A 408 5.86 -18.43 21.41
C ILE A 408 4.70 -18.25 20.44
N ILE A 409 4.97 -17.87 19.18
CA ILE A 409 3.95 -17.77 18.13
C ILE A 409 3.22 -19.11 17.95
N LEU A 410 3.98 -20.21 17.87
CA LEU A 410 3.43 -21.56 17.74
C LEU A 410 2.59 -22.04 18.93
N ARG A 411 2.73 -21.41 20.10
CA ARG A 411 1.96 -21.76 21.31
C ARG A 411 0.62 -21.03 21.39
N ASN A 412 0.38 -20.02 20.54
CA ASN A 412 -0.87 -19.27 20.58
C ASN A 412 -2.04 -20.12 20.08
N SER A 413 -3.05 -20.27 20.91
CA SER A 413 -4.33 -20.90 20.60
C SER A 413 -5.50 -19.92 20.68
N ARG A 414 -5.24 -18.64 20.99
CA ARG A 414 -6.26 -17.59 21.15
C ARG A 414 -6.37 -16.74 19.87
N GLY A 415 -7.60 -16.28 19.61
CA GLY A 415 -7.89 -15.30 18.56
C GLY A 415 -7.91 -13.86 19.09
N GLN A 416 -8.16 -12.90 18.20
CA GLN A 416 -8.20 -11.46 18.50
C GLN A 416 -9.12 -11.12 19.68
N SER A 417 -10.25 -11.80 19.84
CA SER A 417 -11.20 -11.55 20.92
C SER A 417 -10.64 -11.73 22.33
N GLY A 418 -9.52 -12.45 22.49
CA GLY A 418 -8.80 -12.54 23.76
C GLY A 418 -8.20 -11.21 24.24
N LEU A 419 -8.05 -10.23 23.35
CA LEU A 419 -7.55 -8.88 23.67
C LEU A 419 -8.62 -7.99 24.31
N TRP A 420 -9.90 -8.25 24.04
CA TRP A 420 -11.01 -7.36 24.42
C TRP A 420 -11.19 -7.24 25.93
N GLY A 421 -10.85 -8.28 26.69
CA GLY A 421 -10.83 -8.25 28.17
C GLY A 421 -9.87 -7.20 28.74
N TYR A 422 -8.92 -6.72 27.92
CA TYR A 422 -7.95 -5.68 28.27
C TYR A 422 -8.26 -4.34 27.59
N ALA A 423 -9.45 -4.17 27.00
CA ALA A 423 -9.89 -3.02 26.20
C ALA A 423 -9.06 -2.76 24.93
N ILE A 424 -8.30 -3.75 24.46
CA ILE A 424 -7.51 -3.66 23.23
C ILE A 424 -8.31 -4.31 22.10
N SER A 425 -8.57 -3.60 21.00
CA SER A 425 -9.37 -4.16 19.90
C SER A 425 -8.62 -5.22 19.10
N GLY A 426 -7.32 -4.99 18.85
CA GLY A 426 -6.49 -5.81 17.98
C GLY A 426 -6.56 -5.45 16.48
N ASP A 427 -7.33 -4.42 16.12
CA ASP A 427 -7.47 -3.97 14.73
C ASP A 427 -6.27 -3.12 14.25
N LEU A 428 -5.60 -2.47 15.20
CA LEU A 428 -4.44 -1.62 14.96
C LEU A 428 -3.14 -2.37 15.30
N PRO A 429 -2.01 -1.98 14.68
CA PRO A 429 -0.71 -2.49 15.09
C PRO A 429 -0.46 -2.27 16.59
N ILE A 430 0.01 -3.31 17.28
CA ILE A 430 0.34 -3.25 18.70
C ILE A 430 1.86 -3.14 18.88
N ILE A 431 2.29 -2.19 19.70
CA ILE A 431 3.64 -2.13 20.27
C ILE A 431 3.54 -2.52 21.73
N LEU A 432 4.40 -3.44 22.14
CA LEU A 432 4.48 -3.89 23.51
C LEU A 432 5.77 -3.39 24.18
N LEU A 433 5.63 -2.65 25.26
CA LEU A 433 6.71 -2.36 26.20
C LEU A 433 6.57 -3.27 27.43
N GLN A 434 7.64 -3.99 27.76
CA GLN A 434 7.77 -4.72 29.01
C GLN A 434 8.76 -3.98 29.91
N ILE A 435 8.30 -3.53 31.07
CA ILE A 435 9.10 -2.79 32.04
C ILE A 435 8.84 -3.32 33.45
N GLY A 436 9.90 -3.60 34.20
CA GLY A 436 9.85 -3.98 35.61
C GLY A 436 10.85 -3.23 36.48
N ASP A 437 11.83 -2.54 35.89
CA ASP A 437 12.80 -1.72 36.62
C ASP A 437 12.56 -0.22 36.43
N HIS A 438 12.30 0.48 37.53
CA HIS A 438 12.14 1.93 37.60
C HIS A 438 13.33 2.73 37.02
N ALA A 439 14.55 2.18 37.04
CA ALA A 439 15.72 2.84 36.47
C ALA A 439 15.59 3.06 34.95
N ASN A 440 14.70 2.31 34.29
CA ASN A 440 14.48 2.35 32.85
C ASN A 440 13.17 3.07 32.45
N ILE A 441 12.58 3.86 33.35
CA ILE A 441 11.34 4.64 33.09
C ILE A 441 11.45 5.53 31.84
N GLU A 442 12.66 5.94 31.50
CA GLU A 442 12.98 6.71 30.29
C GLU A 442 12.49 6.03 28.99
N LEU A 443 12.42 4.69 28.93
CA LEU A 443 11.85 3.97 27.79
C LEU A 443 10.35 4.25 27.61
N VAL A 444 9.62 4.42 28.71
CA VAL A 444 8.19 4.77 28.68
C VAL A 444 8.05 6.17 28.08
N ARG A 445 8.88 7.12 28.52
CA ARG A 445 8.89 8.51 28.01
C ARG A 445 9.18 8.55 26.51
N GLN A 446 10.20 7.80 26.06
CA GLN A 446 10.56 7.72 24.64
C GLN A 446 9.46 7.10 23.78
N LEU A 447 8.78 6.06 24.27
CA LEU A 447 7.69 5.41 23.52
C LEU A 447 6.40 6.21 23.52
N GLU A 448 6.12 6.99 24.56
CA GLU A 448 5.04 7.97 24.58
C GLU A 448 5.29 9.06 23.52
N GLN A 449 6.51 9.60 23.44
CA GLN A 449 6.88 10.56 22.40
C GLN A 449 6.82 9.97 21.00
N ALA A 450 7.26 8.71 20.83
CA ALA A 450 7.15 8.00 19.57
C ALA A 450 5.68 7.81 19.15
N HIS A 451 4.80 7.48 20.11
CA HIS A 451 3.37 7.34 19.90
C HIS A 451 2.73 8.65 19.42
N ALA A 452 3.02 9.76 20.11
CA ALA A 452 2.58 11.10 19.68
C ALA A 452 3.13 11.47 18.29
N TYR A 453 4.39 11.17 18.00
CA TYR A 453 5.01 11.40 16.68
C TYR A 453 4.26 10.63 15.58
N TRP A 454 3.97 9.35 15.77
CA TRP A 454 3.23 8.54 14.79
C TRP A 454 1.83 9.06 14.55
N ARG A 455 1.13 9.46 15.62
CA ARG A 455 -0.20 10.05 15.53
C ARG A 455 -0.19 11.33 14.69
N LEU A 456 0.77 12.23 14.91
CA LEU A 456 0.96 13.44 14.11
C LEU A 456 1.30 13.14 12.63
N LYS A 457 1.92 12.00 12.38
CA LYS A 457 2.24 11.49 11.04
C LYS A 457 1.12 10.62 10.43
N GLY A 458 -0.06 10.52 11.07
CA GLY A 458 -1.21 9.78 10.55
C GLY A 458 -1.15 8.26 10.69
N MET A 459 -0.32 7.76 11.60
CA MET A 459 -0.16 6.33 11.87
C MET A 459 -0.75 6.00 13.25
N SER A 460 -1.91 5.34 13.25
CA SER A 460 -2.59 4.88 14.46
C SER A 460 -2.01 3.55 14.94
N VAL A 461 -1.62 3.50 16.22
CA VAL A 461 -0.95 2.36 16.86
C VAL A 461 -1.42 2.24 18.30
N ASP A 462 -1.60 1.02 18.78
CA ASP A 462 -1.85 0.74 20.20
C ASP A 462 -0.51 0.51 20.92
N LEU A 463 -0.20 1.36 21.91
CA LEU A 463 0.96 1.18 22.79
C LEU A 463 0.51 0.48 24.07
N VAL A 464 0.91 -0.77 24.23
CA VAL A 464 0.62 -1.59 25.41
C VAL A 464 1.85 -1.60 26.31
N ILE A 465 1.70 -1.14 27.55
CA ILE A 465 2.76 -1.13 28.57
C ILE A 465 2.43 -2.17 29.63
N TRP A 466 3.29 -3.17 29.74
CA TRP A 466 3.26 -4.18 30.78
C TRP A 466 4.19 -3.80 31.91
N ASN A 467 3.59 -3.56 33.06
CA ASN A 467 4.34 -3.41 34.30
C ASN A 467 4.58 -4.80 34.92
N GLU A 468 5.82 -5.26 34.87
CA GLU A 468 6.30 -6.52 35.44
C GLU A 468 7.08 -6.31 36.76
N ASP A 469 6.89 -5.16 37.44
CA ASP A 469 7.51 -4.89 38.74
C ASP A 469 7.12 -5.95 39.77
N ASN A 470 8.13 -6.70 40.22
CA ASN A 470 8.00 -7.78 41.20
C ASN A 470 8.24 -7.29 42.65
N ALA A 471 8.56 -6.01 42.86
CA ALA A 471 8.83 -5.45 44.19
C ALA A 471 7.55 -5.34 45.05
N ILE A 472 7.72 -5.25 46.37
CA ILE A 472 6.62 -5.11 47.34
C ILE A 472 5.85 -3.77 47.14
N TYR A 473 6.47 -2.80 46.46
CA TYR A 473 5.93 -1.46 46.17
C TYR A 473 5.43 -1.30 44.71
N ARG A 474 4.81 -2.34 44.12
CA ARG A 474 4.33 -2.38 42.71
C ARG A 474 3.56 -1.14 42.26
N GLN A 475 2.83 -0.53 43.19
CA GLN A 475 1.98 0.63 42.95
C GLN A 475 2.81 1.84 42.49
N PHE A 476 4.05 2.00 42.95
CA PHE A 476 4.84 3.20 42.71
C PHE A 476 5.26 3.36 41.24
N LEU A 477 5.79 2.31 40.62
CA LEU A 477 6.15 2.36 39.19
C LEU A 477 4.90 2.49 38.31
N HIS A 478 3.82 1.80 38.68
CA HIS A 478 2.55 1.86 37.95
C HIS A 478 1.94 3.25 37.97
N ASP A 479 1.90 3.88 39.14
CA ASP A 479 1.34 5.22 39.34
C ASP A 479 2.20 6.27 38.67
N GLN A 480 3.54 6.15 38.70
CA GLN A 480 4.43 7.02 37.92
C GLN A 480 4.21 6.92 36.42
N ILE A 481 4.06 5.70 35.87
CA ILE A 481 3.77 5.52 34.45
C ILE A 481 2.45 6.20 34.09
N LYS A 482 1.42 6.02 34.93
CA LYS A 482 0.12 6.68 34.73
C LYS A 482 0.20 8.19 34.84
N GLU A 483 0.89 8.74 35.83
CA GLU A 483 1.08 10.18 36.02
C GLU A 483 1.82 10.80 34.82
N MET A 484 2.85 10.12 34.31
CA MET A 484 3.57 10.56 33.12
C MET A 484 2.66 10.61 31.88
N ILE A 485 1.89 9.55 31.62
CA ILE A 485 0.98 9.50 30.46
C ILE A 485 -0.17 10.51 30.59
N THR A 486 -0.70 10.71 31.81
CA THR A 486 -1.80 11.66 32.05
C THR A 486 -1.36 13.12 32.04
N SER A 487 -0.09 13.41 32.35
CA SER A 487 0.50 14.75 32.20
C SER A 487 0.99 15.05 30.78
N GLY A 488 1.17 14.01 29.96
CA GLY A 488 1.59 14.11 28.57
C GLY A 488 0.50 14.51 27.57
N THR A 489 0.92 14.70 26.32
CA THR A 489 0.06 15.14 25.21
C THR A 489 -1.04 14.11 24.86
N GLU A 490 -0.84 12.84 25.22
CA GLU A 490 -1.70 11.70 24.87
C GLU A 490 -2.73 11.32 25.96
N ALA A 491 -2.86 12.12 27.03
CA ALA A 491 -3.74 11.82 28.18
C ALA A 491 -5.21 11.52 27.81
N LYS A 492 -5.70 12.01 26.67
CA LYS A 492 -7.09 11.83 26.21
C LYS A 492 -7.35 10.52 25.46
N VAL A 493 -6.30 9.76 25.16
CA VAL A 493 -6.32 8.54 24.34
C VAL A 493 -6.00 7.28 25.17
N ILE A 494 -5.92 7.40 26.49
CA ILE A 494 -5.77 6.24 27.39
C ILE A 494 -6.98 5.31 27.21
N ASP A 495 -6.70 4.02 27.07
CA ASP A 495 -7.70 2.95 26.94
C ASP A 495 -8.72 3.16 25.79
N LYS A 496 -8.27 3.78 24.69
CA LYS A 496 -9.02 3.94 23.44
C LYS A 496 -8.26 3.36 22.26
N PRO A 497 -8.94 2.94 21.17
CA PRO A 497 -8.27 2.52 19.96
C PRO A 497 -7.28 3.58 19.44
N GLY A 498 -6.07 3.15 19.11
CA GLY A 498 -4.94 4.01 18.73
C GLY A 498 -4.29 4.71 19.92
N GLY A 499 -4.43 4.13 21.11
CA GLY A 499 -4.12 4.76 22.39
C GLY A 499 -3.04 4.05 23.20
N ILE A 500 -2.94 4.41 24.47
CA ILE A 500 -1.98 3.83 25.42
C ILE A 500 -2.72 3.00 26.47
N PHE A 501 -2.26 1.76 26.66
CA PHE A 501 -2.87 0.77 27.55
C PHE A 501 -1.84 0.31 28.58
N VAL A 502 -2.00 0.75 29.84
CA VAL A 502 -1.10 0.33 30.94
C VAL A 502 -1.75 -0.81 31.70
N ARG A 503 -1.11 -1.98 31.75
CA ARG A 503 -1.64 -3.19 32.40
C ARG A 503 -0.63 -3.79 33.39
N PRO A 504 -1.06 -4.13 34.63
CA PRO A 504 -0.25 -4.93 35.54
C PRO A 504 -0.05 -6.32 34.94
N GLY A 505 1.21 -6.78 34.83
CA GLY A 505 1.50 -8.05 34.18
C GLY A 505 0.90 -9.25 34.89
N ASP A 506 0.79 -9.23 36.22
CA ASP A 506 0.23 -10.31 37.05
C ASP A 506 -1.28 -10.52 36.87
N GLN A 507 -1.99 -9.53 36.33
CA GLN A 507 -3.41 -9.60 36.00
C GLN A 507 -3.67 -10.17 34.59
N ILE A 508 -2.62 -10.47 33.82
CA ILE A 508 -2.74 -11.03 32.47
C ILE A 508 -2.46 -12.53 32.55
N SER A 509 -3.43 -13.34 32.13
CA SER A 509 -3.28 -14.79 32.07
C SER A 509 -2.11 -15.20 31.17
N ASN A 510 -1.52 -16.37 31.40
CA ASN A 510 -0.40 -16.84 30.56
C ASN A 510 -0.77 -17.00 29.09
N GLU A 511 -2.02 -17.41 28.81
CA GLU A 511 -2.52 -17.55 27.44
C GLU A 511 -2.66 -16.17 26.77
N ASP A 512 -3.16 -15.17 27.48
CA ASP A 512 -3.31 -13.81 26.94
C ASP A 512 -1.96 -13.10 26.81
N ARG A 513 -1.00 -13.37 27.70
CA ARG A 513 0.39 -12.92 27.55
C ARG A 513 0.99 -13.45 26.24
N ILE A 514 0.77 -14.74 25.94
CA ILE A 514 1.20 -15.33 24.67
C ILE A 514 0.51 -14.59 23.52
N LEU A 515 -0.82 -14.45 23.55
CA LEU A 515 -1.59 -13.75 22.52
C LEU A 515 -1.06 -12.33 22.24
N ILE A 516 -0.94 -11.49 23.27
CA ILE A 516 -0.47 -10.10 23.09
C ILE A 516 0.95 -10.06 22.51
N GLN A 517 1.85 -10.95 22.96
CA GLN A 517 3.19 -11.06 22.39
C GLN A 517 3.18 -11.54 20.94
N THR A 518 2.25 -12.43 20.56
CA THR A 518 2.18 -12.92 19.18
C THR A 518 1.65 -11.85 18.23
N VAL A 519 0.65 -11.06 18.64
CA VAL A 519 0.06 -10.01 17.79
C VAL A 519 0.90 -8.73 17.75
N ALA A 520 1.71 -8.46 18.78
CA ALA A 520 2.59 -7.30 18.80
C ALA A 520 3.56 -7.30 17.61
N ARG A 521 3.60 -6.16 16.89
CA ARG A 521 4.53 -5.92 15.78
C ARG A 521 5.93 -5.60 16.28
N VAL A 522 6.03 -4.95 17.45
CA VAL A 522 7.28 -4.56 18.09
C VAL A 522 7.19 -4.89 19.58
N ILE A 523 8.24 -5.51 20.13
CA ILE A 523 8.40 -5.76 21.56
C ILE A 523 9.69 -5.12 22.06
N ILE A 524 9.56 -4.11 22.92
CA ILE A 524 10.65 -3.46 23.63
C ILE A 524 10.68 -3.98 25.07
N LYS A 525 11.88 -4.25 25.59
CA LYS A 525 12.07 -4.68 26.98
C LYS A 525 13.10 -3.81 27.68
N ASP A 526 12.85 -3.43 28.92
CA ASP A 526 13.82 -2.72 29.75
C ASP A 526 15.15 -3.48 29.96
N THR A 527 15.07 -4.81 30.06
CA THR A 527 16.23 -5.72 30.17
C THR A 527 17.13 -5.78 28.92
N ARG A 528 16.75 -5.11 27.82
CA ARG A 528 17.49 -5.13 26.54
C ARG A 528 18.22 -3.82 26.23
N GLY A 529 18.45 -2.99 27.24
CA GLY A 529 19.19 -1.74 27.11
C GLY A 529 18.34 -0.63 26.48
N THR A 530 18.99 0.39 25.93
CA THR A 530 18.30 1.59 25.43
C THR A 530 17.45 1.31 24.20
N LEU A 531 16.47 2.16 23.91
CA LEU A 531 15.62 2.03 22.72
C LEU A 531 16.45 1.98 21.42
N VAL A 532 17.48 2.83 21.33
CA VAL A 532 18.39 2.90 20.18
C VAL A 532 19.18 1.62 20.01
N GLU A 533 19.70 1.04 21.10
CA GLU A 533 20.38 -0.25 21.07
C GLU A 533 19.45 -1.35 20.57
N GLN A 534 18.21 -1.40 21.06
CA GLN A 534 17.23 -2.40 20.65
C GLN A 534 16.86 -2.29 19.17
N ILE A 535 16.69 -1.06 18.65
CA ILE A 535 16.39 -0.79 17.23
C ILE A 535 17.61 -1.05 16.32
N ASN A 536 18.83 -0.88 16.85
CA ASN A 536 20.09 -1.12 16.13
C ASN A 536 20.57 -2.56 16.21
N ARG A 537 20.06 -3.36 17.17
CA ARG A 537 20.36 -4.78 17.24
C ARG A 537 20.02 -5.40 15.90
N ARG A 538 21.08 -5.80 15.19
CA ARG A 538 20.94 -6.65 14.01
C ARG A 538 20.26 -7.92 14.51
N SER A 539 19.05 -8.19 14.04
CA SER A 539 18.51 -9.54 14.20
C SER A 539 19.56 -10.50 13.66
N LEU A 540 19.85 -11.53 14.45
CA LEU A 540 20.62 -12.67 13.97
C LEU A 540 19.96 -13.09 12.67
N ILE A 541 20.72 -12.88 11.61
CA ILE A 541 20.27 -12.80 10.23
C ILE A 541 19.63 -14.15 9.86
N GLU A 542 18.40 -14.11 9.32
CA GLU A 542 17.93 -15.17 8.41
C GLU A 542 19.09 -15.51 7.49
N ALA A 543 19.59 -16.76 7.53
CA ALA A 543 20.80 -17.16 6.82
C ALA A 543 20.90 -16.44 5.47
N VAL A 544 21.92 -15.59 5.28
CA VAL A 544 22.13 -14.91 3.99
C VAL A 544 22.42 -16.02 2.98
N ILE A 545 21.38 -16.50 2.30
CA ILE A 545 21.54 -17.50 1.25
C ILE A 545 22.36 -16.81 0.16
N PRO A 546 23.57 -17.28 -0.14
CA PRO A 546 24.38 -16.67 -1.17
C PRO A 546 23.60 -16.69 -2.48
N ARG A 547 23.66 -15.58 -3.24
CA ARG A 547 23.03 -15.53 -4.56
C ARG A 547 23.57 -16.67 -5.42
N PHE A 548 22.66 -17.34 -6.13
CA PHE A 548 23.02 -18.38 -7.08
C PHE A 548 24.01 -17.82 -8.11
N LYS A 549 25.10 -18.56 -8.35
CA LYS A 549 26.11 -18.24 -9.36
C LYS A 549 26.01 -19.29 -10.47
N PRO A 550 25.59 -18.90 -11.69
CA PRO A 550 25.58 -19.81 -12.82
C PRO A 550 26.95 -20.43 -13.05
N THR A 551 26.98 -21.74 -13.27
CA THR A 551 28.18 -22.49 -13.67
C THR A 551 28.37 -22.48 -15.18
N ARG A 552 27.30 -22.21 -15.94
CA ARG A 552 27.29 -22.14 -17.39
C ARG A 552 26.68 -20.82 -17.87
N SER A 553 27.28 -20.20 -18.89
CA SER A 553 26.66 -19.06 -19.57
C SER A 553 25.48 -19.53 -20.43
N GLN A 554 24.38 -18.78 -20.37
CA GLN A 554 23.22 -19.01 -21.22
C GLN A 554 23.66 -18.98 -22.69
N HIS A 555 23.62 -20.13 -23.36
CA HIS A 555 23.69 -20.15 -24.82
C HIS A 555 22.26 -19.94 -25.34
N ALA A 556 22.05 -18.86 -26.09
CA ALA A 556 20.80 -18.60 -26.80
C ALA A 556 20.66 -19.59 -27.98
N GLY A 557 20.48 -20.86 -27.68
CA GLY A 557 20.09 -21.86 -28.66
C GLY A 557 18.57 -21.91 -28.69
N ILE A 558 17.93 -21.13 -29.56
CA ILE A 558 16.50 -21.27 -29.85
C ILE A 558 16.30 -22.68 -30.45
N ARG A 559 16.14 -23.69 -29.60
CA ARG A 559 15.65 -24.99 -30.02
C ARG A 559 14.19 -24.79 -30.37
N LYS A 560 13.89 -24.77 -31.68
CA LYS A 560 12.53 -24.79 -32.22
C LYS A 560 11.78 -25.95 -31.59
N THR A 561 11.00 -25.65 -30.57
CA THR A 561 10.06 -26.60 -29.97
C THR A 561 8.81 -26.54 -30.83
N LYS A 562 8.30 -27.69 -31.24
CA LYS A 562 7.14 -27.77 -32.13
C LYS A 562 5.94 -27.18 -31.39
N GLU A 563 5.40 -26.06 -31.87
CA GLU A 563 4.17 -25.48 -31.32
C GLU A 563 3.03 -26.48 -31.51
N ILE A 564 2.51 -27.01 -30.41
CA ILE A 564 1.31 -27.85 -30.44
C ILE A 564 0.13 -26.90 -30.27
N VAL A 565 -0.49 -26.50 -31.37
CA VAL A 565 -1.77 -25.80 -31.31
C VAL A 565 -2.86 -26.86 -31.39
N PRO A 566 -3.78 -26.95 -30.41
CA PRO A 566 -4.91 -27.88 -30.48
C PRO A 566 -5.76 -27.56 -31.73
N THR A 567 -5.77 -28.44 -32.71
CA THR A 567 -6.47 -28.20 -34.00
C THR A 567 -7.96 -28.53 -33.92
N ASP A 568 -8.36 -29.40 -33.00
CA ASP A 568 -9.68 -30.06 -33.00
C ASP A 568 -10.55 -29.54 -31.84
N LEU A 569 -10.82 -28.23 -31.84
CA LEU A 569 -11.73 -27.61 -30.85
C LEU A 569 -13.07 -27.22 -31.50
N ILE A 570 -14.15 -27.36 -30.74
CA ILE A 570 -15.48 -26.86 -31.09
C ILE A 570 -15.74 -25.50 -30.42
N PHE A 571 -16.61 -24.68 -31.01
CA PHE A 571 -16.92 -23.31 -30.52
C PHE A 571 -15.70 -22.40 -30.35
N LYS A 572 -14.77 -22.43 -31.32
CA LYS A 572 -13.56 -21.59 -31.29
C LYS A 572 -13.89 -20.09 -31.30
N ASN A 573 -13.26 -19.34 -30.41
CA ASN A 573 -13.41 -17.87 -30.32
C ASN A 573 -12.11 -17.10 -30.63
N GLY A 574 -11.10 -17.77 -31.18
CA GLY A 574 -9.78 -17.20 -31.50
C GLY A 574 -8.74 -17.37 -30.39
N LEU A 575 -9.15 -17.46 -29.12
CA LEU A 575 -8.26 -17.72 -27.98
C LEU A 575 -8.38 -19.14 -27.43
N GLY A 576 -9.54 -19.78 -27.62
CA GLY A 576 -9.83 -21.10 -27.10
C GLY A 576 -11.12 -21.70 -27.65
N GLY A 577 -11.46 -22.89 -27.15
CA GLY A 577 -12.65 -23.65 -27.51
C GLY A 577 -12.78 -24.92 -26.66
N PHE A 578 -13.91 -25.61 -26.75
CA PHE A 578 -14.10 -26.89 -26.07
C PHE A 578 -13.45 -28.03 -26.85
N THR A 579 -13.00 -29.07 -26.16
CA THR A 579 -12.66 -30.36 -26.78
C THR A 579 -13.88 -30.95 -27.50
N THR A 580 -13.65 -31.85 -28.45
CA THR A 580 -14.73 -32.49 -29.23
C THR A 580 -15.73 -33.28 -28.38
N ASP A 581 -15.29 -33.80 -27.22
CA ASP A 581 -16.13 -34.47 -26.23
C ASP A 581 -16.81 -33.51 -25.23
N GLY A 582 -16.52 -32.20 -25.32
CA GLY A 582 -17.08 -31.15 -24.47
C GLY A 582 -16.60 -31.15 -23.02
N ARG A 583 -15.59 -31.95 -22.66
CA ARG A 583 -15.16 -32.12 -21.25
C ARG A 583 -14.19 -31.05 -20.76
N GLU A 584 -13.40 -30.47 -21.64
CA GLU A 584 -12.40 -29.47 -21.30
C GLU A 584 -12.59 -28.21 -22.14
N TYR A 585 -12.39 -27.05 -21.52
CA TYR A 585 -12.20 -25.79 -22.23
C TYR A 585 -10.70 -25.51 -22.36
N VAL A 586 -10.22 -25.38 -23.60
CA VAL A 586 -8.81 -25.21 -23.93
C VAL A 586 -8.54 -23.78 -24.34
N ILE A 587 -7.56 -23.13 -23.70
CA ILE A 587 -7.16 -21.75 -23.92
C ILE A 587 -5.69 -21.74 -24.35
N THR A 588 -5.37 -21.06 -25.45
CA THR A 588 -3.99 -20.83 -25.88
C THR A 588 -3.64 -19.36 -25.69
N THR A 589 -2.63 -19.08 -24.86
CA THR A 589 -2.11 -17.71 -24.68
C THR A 589 -0.68 -17.60 -25.20
N LYS A 590 -0.31 -16.43 -25.69
CA LYS A 590 1.05 -16.12 -26.16
C LYS A 590 1.33 -14.62 -25.97
N PRO A 591 2.59 -14.15 -26.08
CA PRO A 591 2.87 -12.72 -26.02
C PRO A 591 1.97 -11.93 -26.97
N GLY A 592 1.30 -10.89 -26.45
CA GLY A 592 0.35 -10.06 -27.21
C GLY A 592 -1.03 -10.67 -27.47
N SER A 593 -1.29 -11.92 -27.05
CA SER A 593 -2.58 -12.59 -27.20
C SER A 593 -2.96 -13.29 -25.90
N VAL A 594 -3.67 -12.55 -25.05
CA VAL A 594 -4.18 -12.99 -23.74
C VAL A 594 -5.70 -12.92 -23.72
N THR A 595 -6.31 -13.56 -22.73
CA THR A 595 -7.75 -13.45 -22.46
C THR A 595 -8.14 -12.01 -22.10
N PRO A 596 -9.36 -11.56 -22.41
CA PRO A 596 -9.80 -10.20 -22.07
C PRO A 596 -9.96 -9.96 -20.56
N ALA A 597 -10.22 -11.02 -19.80
CA ALA A 597 -10.31 -11.04 -18.34
C ALA A 597 -9.82 -12.42 -17.84
N PRO A 598 -9.45 -12.56 -16.55
CA PRO A 598 -9.11 -13.87 -16.00
C PRO A 598 -10.25 -14.87 -16.21
N TRP A 599 -9.93 -15.95 -16.89
CA TRP A 599 -10.83 -17.07 -17.14
C TRP A 599 -10.53 -18.13 -16.09
N VAL A 600 -11.45 -18.30 -15.15
CA VAL A 600 -11.20 -19.10 -13.95
C VAL A 600 -11.94 -20.43 -13.96
N ASN A 601 -11.33 -21.44 -13.34
CA ASN A 601 -11.94 -22.71 -12.98
C ASN A 601 -12.07 -22.81 -11.46
N VAL A 602 -13.24 -23.22 -10.99
CA VAL A 602 -13.52 -23.39 -9.55
C VAL A 602 -13.44 -24.88 -9.22
N LEU A 603 -12.47 -25.23 -8.38
CA LEU A 603 -12.21 -26.59 -7.94
C LEU A 603 -12.59 -26.71 -6.47
N ALA A 604 -13.72 -27.33 -6.13
CA ALA A 604 -14.16 -27.37 -4.74
C ALA A 604 -14.88 -28.67 -4.36
N ASN A 605 -14.77 -29.00 -3.07
CA ASN A 605 -15.57 -29.99 -2.35
C ASN A 605 -16.16 -29.31 -1.09
N PRO A 606 -16.94 -30.00 -0.23
CA PRO A 606 -17.59 -29.39 0.93
C PRO A 606 -16.66 -28.72 1.95
N HIS A 607 -15.37 -29.10 2.00
CA HIS A 607 -14.43 -28.64 3.02
C HIS A 607 -13.22 -27.91 2.46
N PHE A 608 -13.02 -27.89 1.14
CA PHE A 608 -11.81 -27.34 0.54
C PHE A 608 -12.07 -26.89 -0.89
N GLY A 609 -11.43 -25.81 -1.31
CA GLY A 609 -11.49 -25.40 -2.70
C GLY A 609 -10.40 -24.43 -3.12
N SER A 610 -10.32 -24.23 -4.44
CA SER A 610 -9.41 -23.30 -5.10
C SER A 610 -10.08 -22.71 -6.33
N VAL A 611 -9.73 -21.45 -6.65
CA VAL A 611 -10.04 -20.81 -7.94
C VAL A 611 -8.73 -20.67 -8.68
N VAL A 612 -8.66 -21.14 -9.93
CA VAL A 612 -7.44 -21.11 -10.76
C VAL A 612 -7.73 -20.43 -12.09
N SER A 613 -6.97 -19.39 -12.46
CA SER A 613 -7.09 -18.71 -13.75
C SER A 613 -6.31 -19.41 -14.86
N GLU A 614 -6.61 -19.08 -16.12
CA GLU A 614 -5.85 -19.52 -17.29
C GLU A 614 -4.39 -19.03 -17.28
N SER A 615 -4.09 -17.98 -16.50
CA SER A 615 -2.74 -17.45 -16.31
C SER A 615 -1.99 -18.14 -15.15
N GLY A 616 -2.65 -19.06 -14.42
CA GLY A 616 -2.08 -19.78 -13.29
C GLY A 616 -2.25 -19.08 -11.94
N SER A 617 -3.04 -18.01 -11.87
CA SER A 617 -3.36 -17.37 -10.59
C SER A 617 -4.26 -18.27 -9.77
N ALA A 618 -3.94 -18.47 -8.49
CA ALA A 618 -4.69 -19.36 -7.60
C ALA A 618 -4.97 -18.73 -6.24
N SER A 619 -6.15 -19.06 -5.70
CA SER A 619 -6.56 -18.74 -4.33
C SER A 619 -7.26 -19.95 -3.73
N THR A 620 -6.73 -20.45 -2.62
CA THR A 620 -7.13 -21.70 -1.97
C THR A 620 -7.68 -21.43 -0.57
N TRP A 621 -8.71 -22.17 -0.17
CA TRP A 621 -9.40 -22.01 1.12
C TRP A 621 -9.86 -23.35 1.71
N SER A 622 -10.14 -23.33 3.01
CA SER A 622 -10.78 -24.43 3.75
C SER A 622 -12.17 -24.00 4.18
N GLU A 623 -13.21 -24.79 3.93
CA GLU A 623 -14.62 -24.58 4.31
C GLU A 623 -15.30 -23.31 3.78
N ASN A 624 -14.70 -22.13 3.97
CA ASN A 624 -15.24 -20.82 3.60
C ASN A 624 -14.21 -19.98 2.83
N ALA A 625 -14.54 -19.63 1.58
CA ALA A 625 -13.66 -18.86 0.69
C ALA A 625 -13.44 -17.39 1.11
N HIS A 626 -14.23 -16.87 2.05
CA HIS A 626 -14.10 -15.52 2.59
C HIS A 626 -13.24 -15.53 3.87
N GLU A 627 -13.65 -16.30 4.87
CA GLU A 627 -13.07 -16.29 6.22
C GLU A 627 -11.78 -17.12 6.34
N PHE A 628 -11.71 -18.26 5.65
CA PHE A 628 -10.71 -19.30 5.89
C PHE A 628 -9.83 -19.54 4.65
N ARG A 629 -9.36 -18.43 4.08
CA ARG A 629 -8.39 -18.42 2.98
C ARG A 629 -7.03 -18.91 3.47
N ILE A 630 -6.47 -19.89 2.77
CA ILE A 630 -5.11 -20.40 2.99
C ILE A 630 -4.11 -19.54 2.21
N THR A 631 -4.48 -19.15 0.99
CA THR A 631 -3.68 -18.26 0.16
C THR A 631 -4.46 -16.99 -0.21
N PRO A 632 -3.79 -15.84 -0.39
CA PRO A 632 -4.46 -14.57 -0.67
C PRO A 632 -5.26 -14.57 -1.98
N TRP A 633 -6.48 -14.03 -1.93
CA TRP A 633 -7.25 -13.64 -3.11
C TRP A 633 -7.06 -12.13 -3.36
N ASN A 634 -6.47 -11.74 -4.49
CA ASN A 634 -6.25 -10.32 -4.81
C ASN A 634 -7.38 -9.66 -5.62
N ASN A 635 -8.14 -10.43 -6.39
CA ASN A 635 -9.23 -9.97 -7.25
C ASN A 635 -8.79 -8.88 -8.24
N ASP A 636 -7.57 -8.99 -8.77
CA ASP A 636 -7.01 -8.04 -9.73
C ASP A 636 -7.23 -8.58 -11.16
N PRO A 637 -8.22 -8.07 -11.92
CA PRO A 637 -8.49 -8.55 -13.28
C PRO A 637 -7.44 -8.09 -14.31
N VAL A 638 -6.60 -7.11 -13.95
CA VAL A 638 -5.58 -6.55 -14.84
C VAL A 638 -4.33 -7.41 -14.75
N SER A 639 -3.69 -7.46 -13.59
CA SER A 639 -2.40 -8.15 -13.42
C SER A 639 -2.55 -9.63 -13.12
N ASP A 640 -3.69 -10.04 -12.56
CA ASP A 640 -3.98 -11.42 -12.14
C ASP A 640 -2.90 -12.01 -11.21
N VAL A 641 -2.50 -11.21 -10.22
CA VAL A 641 -1.47 -11.59 -9.24
C VAL A 641 -1.95 -12.69 -8.30
N SER A 642 -1.10 -13.70 -8.12
CA SER A 642 -1.37 -14.90 -7.32
C SER A 642 -0.65 -14.87 -5.98
N GLY A 643 -1.25 -15.49 -4.96
CA GLY A 643 -0.58 -15.85 -3.71
C GLY A 643 0.24 -17.15 -3.83
N GLU A 644 0.00 -17.93 -4.87
CA GLU A 644 0.64 -19.21 -5.17
C GLU A 644 1.47 -19.06 -6.45
N ALA A 645 2.70 -19.56 -6.45
CA ALA A 645 3.60 -19.41 -7.58
C ALA A 645 4.50 -20.64 -7.77
N PHE A 646 4.68 -21.03 -9.02
CA PHE A 646 5.61 -22.09 -9.41
C PHE A 646 6.74 -21.49 -10.25
N TYR A 647 7.97 -21.80 -9.87
CA TYR A 647 9.18 -21.45 -10.61
C TYR A 647 9.95 -22.72 -10.91
N ILE A 648 10.39 -22.86 -12.14
CA ILE A 648 11.36 -23.87 -12.57
C ILE A 648 12.63 -23.13 -12.91
N ARG A 649 13.77 -23.60 -12.38
CA ARG A 649 15.09 -23.02 -12.62
C ARG A 649 16.04 -24.10 -13.08
N ASP A 650 16.82 -23.79 -14.11
CA ASP A 650 18.00 -24.55 -14.49
C ASP A 650 19.16 -24.23 -13.51
N GLU A 651 19.63 -25.23 -12.77
CA GLU A 651 20.70 -25.10 -11.77
C GLU A 651 22.11 -24.98 -12.38
N GLU A 652 22.28 -25.05 -13.70
CA GLU A 652 23.56 -24.72 -14.36
C GLU A 652 23.59 -23.27 -14.83
N THR A 653 22.52 -22.81 -15.47
CA THR A 653 22.46 -21.47 -16.09
C THR A 653 21.83 -20.41 -15.19
N GLY A 654 21.04 -20.82 -14.20
CA GLY A 654 20.23 -19.92 -13.36
C GLY A 654 19.02 -19.33 -14.07
N HIS A 655 18.78 -19.70 -15.34
CA HIS A 655 17.58 -19.31 -16.06
C HIS A 655 16.35 -19.92 -15.40
N PHE A 656 15.30 -19.13 -15.22
CA PHE A 656 14.05 -19.59 -14.61
C PHE A 656 12.84 -19.12 -15.42
N TRP A 657 11.79 -19.93 -15.38
CA TRP A 657 10.49 -19.65 -15.97
C TRP A 657 9.39 -20.22 -15.07
N SER A 658 8.13 -19.95 -15.41
CA SER A 658 6.99 -20.57 -14.75
C SER A 658 6.31 -21.59 -15.69
N PRO A 659 5.83 -22.74 -15.18
CA PRO A 659 5.02 -23.68 -15.96
C PRO A 659 3.65 -23.08 -16.35
N THR A 660 3.23 -22.01 -15.68
CA THR A 660 2.04 -21.22 -15.98
C THR A 660 2.40 -19.84 -16.55
N PRO A 661 1.48 -19.13 -17.24
CA PRO A 661 1.79 -17.80 -17.79
C PRO A 661 2.27 -16.76 -16.77
N LEU A 662 1.85 -16.86 -15.50
CA LEU A 662 2.33 -16.07 -14.38
C LEU A 662 2.95 -17.00 -13.32
N PRO A 663 3.93 -16.54 -12.52
CA PRO A 663 4.42 -15.16 -12.40
C PRO A 663 5.53 -14.77 -13.39
N CYS A 664 6.09 -15.72 -14.15
CA CYS A 664 7.19 -15.46 -15.10
C CYS A 664 6.80 -15.97 -16.49
N ARG A 665 6.21 -15.09 -17.29
CA ARG A 665 5.76 -15.40 -18.65
C ARG A 665 6.94 -15.55 -19.59
N SER A 666 6.99 -16.64 -20.34
CA SER A 666 8.00 -16.80 -21.41
C SER A 666 7.55 -16.17 -22.74
N ALA A 667 8.45 -16.17 -23.72
CA ALA A 667 8.16 -15.72 -25.08
C ALA A 667 7.35 -16.74 -25.89
N LYS A 668 7.17 -17.97 -25.37
CA LYS A 668 6.48 -19.06 -26.07
C LYS A 668 5.02 -19.19 -25.61
N PRO A 669 4.15 -19.84 -26.42
CA PRO A 669 2.77 -20.06 -26.04
C PRO A 669 2.60 -20.98 -24.82
N TYR A 670 1.46 -20.81 -24.15
CA TYR A 670 0.96 -21.69 -23.09
C TYR A 670 -0.39 -22.26 -23.50
N ILE A 671 -0.66 -23.50 -23.10
CA ILE A 671 -1.97 -24.13 -23.24
C ILE A 671 -2.52 -24.40 -21.85
N SER A 672 -3.68 -23.83 -21.56
CA SER A 672 -4.40 -24.04 -20.30
C SER A 672 -5.69 -24.80 -20.60
N ARG A 673 -5.95 -25.88 -19.88
CA ARG A 673 -7.15 -26.72 -20.03
C ARG A 673 -7.91 -26.77 -18.72
N HIS A 674 -9.17 -26.37 -18.74
CA HIS A 674 -10.05 -26.42 -17.58
C HIS A 674 -11.09 -27.51 -17.78
N GLY A 675 -11.08 -28.52 -16.91
CA GLY A 675 -12.07 -29.59 -16.86
C GLY A 675 -12.79 -29.61 -15.51
N PHE A 676 -13.75 -30.52 -15.37
CA PHE A 676 -14.46 -30.71 -14.09
C PHE A 676 -13.51 -31.30 -13.04
N GLY A 677 -13.17 -30.50 -12.02
CA GLY A 677 -12.35 -30.93 -10.90
C GLY A 677 -10.84 -30.84 -11.11
N TYR A 678 -10.36 -30.29 -12.24
CA TYR A 678 -8.94 -30.09 -12.49
C TYR A 678 -8.64 -28.97 -13.49
N SER A 679 -7.41 -28.47 -13.45
CA SER A 679 -6.83 -27.58 -14.47
C SER A 679 -5.46 -28.12 -14.87
N VAL A 680 -5.16 -28.13 -16.17
CA VAL A 680 -3.86 -28.55 -16.71
C VAL A 680 -3.21 -27.36 -17.42
N PHE A 681 -1.92 -27.16 -17.18
CA PHE A 681 -1.10 -26.19 -17.89
C PHE A 681 0.01 -26.94 -18.60
N GLU A 682 0.21 -26.61 -19.87
CA GLU A 682 1.27 -27.20 -20.69
C GLU A 682 2.15 -26.08 -21.23
N HIS A 683 3.45 -26.20 -20.97
CA HIS A 683 4.46 -25.26 -21.43
C HIS A 683 5.74 -25.96 -21.85
N SER A 684 6.48 -25.39 -22.79
CA SER A 684 7.77 -25.93 -23.23
C SER A 684 8.81 -24.84 -23.30
N GLU A 685 9.83 -24.90 -22.43
CA GLU A 685 10.93 -23.93 -22.38
C GLU A 685 12.28 -24.65 -22.32
N GLU A 686 13.26 -24.18 -23.10
CA GLU A 686 14.61 -24.78 -23.18
C GLU A 686 14.65 -26.31 -23.42
N GLY A 687 13.62 -26.86 -24.05
CA GLY A 687 13.50 -28.30 -24.31
C GLY A 687 12.95 -29.12 -23.13
N ILE A 688 12.59 -28.47 -22.03
CA ILE A 688 11.81 -29.04 -20.93
C ILE A 688 10.33 -28.78 -21.20
N ARG A 689 9.51 -29.84 -21.17
CA ARG A 689 8.06 -29.75 -21.24
C ARG A 689 7.50 -29.98 -19.84
N SER A 690 6.73 -29.02 -19.34
CA SER A 690 6.05 -29.04 -18.04
C SER A 690 4.54 -29.07 -18.23
#